data_AF-A0A2D7ZI21-F1
#
_entry.id   AF-A0A2D7ZI21-F1
#
_cell.length_a   1.000
_cell.length_b   1.000
_cell.length_c   1.000
_cell.angle_alpha   90.00
_cell.angle_beta   90.00
_cell.angle_gamma   90.00
#
_symmetry.space_group_name_H-M   'P 1'
#
loop_
_entity.id
_entity.type
_entity.pdbx_description
1 polymer ?
#
loop_
_entity_poly.entity_id
_entity_poly.type
_entity_poly.pdbx_seq_one_letter_code
_entity_poly.pdbx_strand_id
1 'polypeptide(L)'
;MSLQLLAKGAAGLCKPGLRSVVRRQHARHLRLNPASREWRPGLVRRILGLIDRHSRLSLALALAAYVAVTLGAALVPAPAWTPDPPDVEDYFRDLQTINLGLFGAQAALLGLVYPLVIGLVGLLFEARSSRGNRLQVYFRETEALAVGGMSLALLMLIGLQLIAFGVVPLNVGVAATLLNVGWFTANLSALGFFVIRSLDFMRPARRHALMKAFLANTAWSAELRDGMMADQWGNASAYGLLPAAGEDLAVVMPFDFGEVALRRDLKGRRVLSDVRLGALAAVLASRGPDCGVSFAPWPGIAYDGEVVLARAPTAALSRLERLLIRLAFRFSSPPRRESPPLTEEILRDAAADLLGLMEAGRFEEFQSLFWETIALHRLLYALAQGPTDPGNAPFNYAALKREDSRSYAREWARAYRDLVVRAGDHPQRDERFFESCAYIAAHVMREARKVAPPEATDALFNLPATLFRALVDGAARRQAEAAGAPPARGSLFTPAGSGAAEYRSVWLRFVGGWESLADTISPESEASWETLQAAWPSISRHLHDSALRIAQAAKAGERQAIGWSVDMMLKWRRKILLGWNTGHGYALVRPIVTAGLLRKPWEEVAAVGLARLDEPAKRAEVFEAVVENAWLDSQVVLACSLIGLMGEAGATGRIEDGPAEAAGALFRNQSFDPSASYHPREPALSPGTILHAVLRVVGAGERFEEGYGQEIGALAEEIDRLEGPNYISARIYSWSGEADVEGQAGLQTLLLAAAMPSPSGRRRGAGVEIGEDLKRLLLPRDDRTRRRLLEHLAAMRKAAEDLPAKRVAEVVATLRADACTPAQATLLMGEVVRTLEACQAEIEAVRLSEITRAVIDPARLAAIAEAAGRTAFSKAEGAFPVPLIGEVRFVHDDLSSYRYRFLTQKARYTQPPMEEPVSNELEWWEGTLREFAAAAAFRELIKGAAPVRRAPRSAASYWRALKEAVAAVRDAGEDPIIVRGGRAEPAWLAGWHYDFDGKKRPPDLRIEQVEGRGPGYDFDLNGTPVYSSPWTGAATWVLGRETLRVLDVQKFQSGQPVAVTFEPDTADVWKGRVVAAFAIRMDRGTGPSWRIAHPRPKAR
;
A
#
# COMPACT_ATOMS: atom_id res chain seq x y z
N MET A 1 2.74 -34.81 -17.52
CA MET A 1 2.81 -33.33 -17.35
C MET A 1 3.21 -32.58 -18.62
N SER A 2 4.27 -32.99 -19.33
CA SER A 2 4.85 -32.24 -20.46
C SER A 2 3.91 -32.00 -21.67
N LEU A 3 3.05 -32.97 -22.02
CA LEU A 3 2.06 -32.86 -23.12
C LEU A 3 0.92 -31.86 -22.81
N GLN A 4 0.45 -31.83 -21.56
CA GLN A 4 -0.59 -30.88 -21.14
C GLN A 4 -0.06 -29.44 -21.11
N LEU A 5 1.20 -29.23 -20.67
CA LEU A 5 1.84 -27.92 -20.73
C LEU A 5 2.08 -27.46 -22.18
N LEU A 6 2.48 -28.37 -23.08
CA LEU A 6 2.58 -28.09 -24.52
C LEU A 6 1.26 -27.64 -25.13
N ALA A 7 0.18 -28.38 -24.88
CA ALA A 7 -1.15 -28.05 -25.41
C ALA A 7 -1.66 -26.70 -24.85
N LYS A 8 -1.57 -26.50 -23.53
CA LYS A 8 -1.98 -25.23 -22.89
C LYS A 8 -1.10 -24.06 -23.32
N GLY A 9 0.21 -24.26 -23.45
CA GLY A 9 1.17 -23.25 -23.92
C GLY A 9 0.95 -22.85 -25.38
N ALA A 10 0.72 -23.81 -26.28
CA ALA A 10 0.41 -23.56 -27.68
C ALA A 10 -0.93 -22.81 -27.85
N ALA A 11 -1.98 -23.24 -27.14
CA ALA A 11 -3.25 -22.51 -27.09
C ALA A 11 -3.07 -21.09 -26.50
N GLY A 12 -2.22 -20.96 -25.47
CA GLY A 12 -1.88 -19.69 -24.82
C GLY A 12 -1.14 -18.71 -25.75
N LEU A 13 -0.29 -19.18 -26.65
CA LEU A 13 0.37 -18.35 -27.66
C LEU A 13 -0.60 -17.78 -28.71
N CYS A 14 -1.71 -18.50 -28.97
CA CYS A 14 -2.77 -18.09 -29.90
C CYS A 14 -3.74 -17.07 -29.29
N LYS A 15 -3.80 -16.96 -27.95
CA LYS A 15 -4.58 -15.93 -27.26
C LYS A 15 -4.05 -14.52 -27.57
N PRO A 16 -4.90 -13.48 -27.50
CA PRO A 16 -4.47 -12.10 -27.67
C PRO A 16 -3.37 -11.75 -26.65
N GLY A 17 -2.25 -11.23 -27.15
CA GLY A 17 -1.19 -10.69 -26.29
C GLY A 17 -1.61 -9.38 -25.63
N LEU A 18 -0.82 -8.95 -24.64
CA LEU A 18 -1.02 -7.72 -23.87
C LEU A 18 -1.28 -6.51 -24.77
N ARG A 19 -0.52 -6.36 -25.87
CA ARG A 19 -0.70 -5.25 -26.82
C ARG A 19 -2.11 -5.23 -27.43
N SER A 20 -2.69 -6.40 -27.70
CA SER A 20 -4.04 -6.50 -28.28
C SER A 20 -5.14 -6.25 -27.25
N VAL A 21 -4.91 -6.58 -25.98
CA VAL A 21 -5.82 -6.25 -24.88
C VAL A 21 -5.86 -4.73 -24.68
N VAL A 22 -4.69 -4.12 -24.51
CA VAL A 22 -4.54 -2.66 -24.35
C VAL A 22 -5.10 -1.91 -25.56
N ARG A 23 -4.82 -2.36 -26.79
CA ARG A 23 -5.36 -1.71 -28.00
C ARG A 23 -6.89 -1.65 -28.00
N ARG A 24 -7.57 -2.70 -27.50
CA ARG A 24 -9.04 -2.74 -27.42
C ARG A 24 -9.56 -1.79 -26.34
N GLN A 25 -8.95 -1.80 -25.15
CA GLN A 25 -9.31 -0.88 -24.06
C GLN A 25 -9.06 0.59 -24.44
N HIS A 26 -7.89 0.90 -24.98
CA HIS A 26 -7.54 2.23 -25.47
C HIS A 26 -8.52 2.72 -26.56
N ALA A 27 -8.86 1.87 -27.54
CA ALA A 27 -9.86 2.22 -28.55
C ALA A 27 -11.26 2.44 -27.96
N ARG A 28 -11.67 1.63 -26.97
CA ARG A 28 -12.92 1.81 -26.23
C ARG A 28 -12.92 3.14 -25.46
N HIS A 29 -11.83 3.46 -24.78
CA HIS A 29 -11.66 4.74 -24.06
C HIS A 29 -11.84 5.94 -24.98
N LEU A 30 -11.04 6.05 -26.05
CA LEU A 30 -11.15 7.16 -27.01
C LEU A 30 -12.51 7.21 -27.71
N ARG A 31 -13.22 6.07 -27.79
CA ARG A 31 -14.57 6.00 -28.35
C ARG A 31 -15.62 6.61 -27.42
N LEU A 32 -15.57 6.26 -26.15
CA LEU A 32 -16.59 6.59 -25.15
C LEU A 32 -16.34 7.92 -24.44
N ASN A 33 -15.07 8.34 -24.29
CA ASN A 33 -14.70 9.56 -23.60
C ASN A 33 -15.20 10.81 -24.36
N PRO A 34 -16.03 11.68 -23.74
CA PRO A 34 -16.58 12.87 -24.40
C PRO A 34 -15.53 13.88 -24.86
N ALA A 35 -14.52 14.16 -24.03
CA ALA A 35 -13.45 15.10 -24.37
C ALA A 35 -12.63 14.60 -25.58
N SER A 36 -12.34 13.30 -25.63
CA SER A 36 -11.67 12.68 -26.77
C SER A 36 -12.49 12.77 -28.06
N ARG A 37 -13.83 12.79 -27.97
CA ARG A 37 -14.74 12.93 -29.12
C ARG A 37 -14.79 14.36 -29.63
N GLU A 38 -14.87 15.33 -28.71
CA GLU A 38 -14.90 16.77 -29.02
C GLU A 38 -13.71 17.17 -29.88
N TRP A 39 -12.52 16.68 -29.53
CA TRP A 39 -11.27 17.09 -30.17
C TRP A 39 -10.84 16.20 -31.35
N ARG A 40 -11.70 15.31 -31.87
CA ARG A 40 -11.30 14.39 -32.95
C ARG A 40 -10.85 15.12 -34.22
N PRO A 41 -9.79 14.64 -34.89
CA PRO A 41 -9.33 15.24 -36.13
C PRO A 41 -10.38 15.08 -37.24
N GLY A 42 -10.57 16.15 -38.00
CA GLY A 42 -11.36 16.15 -39.22
C GLY A 42 -10.84 15.13 -40.27
N LEU A 43 -11.66 14.85 -41.28
CA LEU A 43 -11.37 13.81 -42.28
C LEU A 43 -10.06 14.08 -43.05
N VAL A 44 -9.84 15.32 -43.50
CA VAL A 44 -8.61 15.71 -44.23
C VAL A 44 -7.35 15.43 -43.41
N ARG A 45 -7.33 15.86 -42.14
CA ARG A 45 -6.20 15.61 -41.25
C ARG A 45 -5.98 14.12 -40.98
N ARG A 46 -7.05 13.32 -40.86
CA ARG A 46 -6.92 11.86 -40.68
C ARG A 46 -6.27 11.19 -41.89
N ILE A 47 -6.60 11.63 -43.10
CA ILE A 47 -5.99 11.12 -44.34
C ILE A 47 -4.52 11.52 -44.39
N LEU A 48 -4.19 12.81 -44.21
CA LEU A 48 -2.81 13.29 -44.21
C LEU A 48 -1.96 12.63 -43.12
N GLY A 49 -2.48 12.46 -41.91
CA GLY A 49 -1.79 11.75 -40.83
C GLY A 49 -1.66 10.24 -41.06
N LEU A 50 -2.50 9.63 -41.92
CA LEU A 50 -2.30 8.25 -42.36
C LEU A 50 -1.17 8.16 -43.39
N ILE A 51 -1.13 9.11 -44.33
CA ILE A 51 -0.05 9.26 -45.30
C ILE A 51 1.28 9.50 -44.58
N ASP A 52 1.30 10.39 -43.58
CA ASP A 52 2.49 10.62 -42.78
C ASP A 52 2.90 9.34 -42.04
N ARG A 53 2.01 8.71 -41.26
CA ARG A 53 2.33 7.51 -40.46
C ARG A 53 2.83 6.34 -41.29
N HIS A 54 2.31 6.18 -42.50
CA HIS A 54 2.63 5.08 -43.39
C HIS A 54 3.22 5.59 -44.71
N SER A 55 4.18 6.52 -44.67
CA SER A 55 4.71 7.19 -45.87
C SER A 55 5.18 6.23 -46.96
N ARG A 56 5.92 5.17 -46.60
CA ARG A 56 6.40 4.16 -47.57
C ARG A 56 5.27 3.37 -48.21
N LEU A 57 4.30 2.93 -47.40
CA LEU A 57 3.15 2.18 -47.89
C LEU A 57 2.25 3.08 -48.74
N SER A 58 2.04 4.32 -48.32
CA SER A 58 1.22 5.30 -49.04
C SER A 58 1.86 5.67 -50.38
N LEU A 59 3.18 5.85 -50.41
CA LEU A 59 3.94 6.03 -51.65
C LEU A 59 3.85 4.78 -52.54
N ALA A 60 4.03 3.59 -51.98
CA ALA A 60 3.92 2.33 -52.73
C ALA A 60 2.51 2.12 -53.29
N LEU A 61 1.45 2.43 -52.53
CA LEU A 61 0.06 2.38 -52.98
C LEU A 61 -0.22 3.43 -54.05
N ALA A 62 0.30 4.65 -53.91
CA ALA A 62 0.17 5.70 -54.92
C ALA A 62 0.88 5.30 -56.21
N LEU A 63 2.11 4.78 -56.14
CA LEU A 63 2.85 4.25 -57.28
C LEU A 63 2.16 3.03 -57.90
N ALA A 64 1.63 2.11 -57.10
CA ALA A 64 0.90 0.95 -57.59
C ALA A 64 -0.40 1.35 -58.29
N ALA A 65 -1.15 2.33 -57.75
CA ALA A 65 -2.32 2.89 -58.39
C ALA A 65 -1.94 3.59 -59.71
N TYR A 66 -0.85 4.35 -59.71
CA TYR A 66 -0.32 5.02 -60.90
C TYR A 66 0.05 4.00 -61.98
N VAL A 67 0.81 2.96 -61.63
CA VAL A 67 1.19 1.86 -62.53
C VAL A 67 -0.03 1.07 -63.01
N ALA A 68 -1.01 0.79 -62.13
CA ALA A 68 -2.21 0.06 -62.52
C ALA A 68 -3.05 0.83 -63.56
N VAL A 69 -3.16 2.15 -63.41
CA VAL A 69 -3.89 3.00 -64.36
C VAL A 69 -3.11 3.13 -65.67
N THR A 70 -1.79 3.31 -65.65
CA THR A 70 -0.99 3.41 -66.88
C THR A 70 -0.87 2.08 -67.62
N LEU A 71 -0.75 0.96 -66.90
CA LEU A 71 -0.77 -0.38 -67.48
C LEU A 71 -2.17 -0.73 -68.01
N GLY A 72 -3.23 -0.38 -67.28
CA GLY A 72 -4.60 -0.52 -67.75
C GLY A 72 -4.85 0.28 -69.03
N ALA A 73 -4.34 1.52 -69.10
CA ALA A 73 -4.39 2.32 -70.32
C ALA A 73 -3.60 1.67 -71.47
N ALA A 74 -2.46 1.03 -71.20
CA ALA A 74 -1.66 0.33 -72.21
C ALA A 74 -2.34 -0.94 -72.75
N LEU A 75 -3.09 -1.65 -71.91
CA LEU A 75 -3.73 -2.94 -72.22
C LEU A 75 -5.14 -2.79 -72.82
N VAL A 76 -5.82 -1.67 -72.57
CA VAL A 76 -7.14 -1.39 -73.13
C VAL A 76 -6.95 -0.71 -74.49
N PRO A 77 -7.56 -1.24 -75.58
CA PRO A 77 -7.59 -0.56 -76.87
C PRO A 77 -8.11 0.86 -76.69
N ALA A 78 -7.50 1.82 -77.39
CA ALA A 78 -7.84 3.25 -77.31
C ALA A 78 -9.37 3.43 -77.17
N PRO A 79 -9.86 3.87 -75.99
CA PRO A 79 -11.28 4.03 -75.78
C PRO A 79 -11.87 5.01 -76.80
N ALA A 80 -13.15 4.92 -77.15
CA ALA A 80 -13.79 5.84 -78.12
C ALA A 80 -13.73 7.35 -77.76
N TRP A 81 -13.19 7.70 -76.57
CA TRP A 81 -12.98 9.05 -76.07
C TRP A 81 -11.51 9.50 -76.08
N THR A 82 -10.55 8.66 -76.50
CA THR A 82 -9.21 9.17 -76.84
C THR A 82 -9.33 9.99 -78.12
N PRO A 83 -8.88 11.25 -78.14
CA PRO A 83 -8.82 12.02 -79.38
C PRO A 83 -8.00 11.22 -80.38
N ASP A 84 -8.42 11.22 -81.65
CA ASP A 84 -7.61 10.77 -82.77
C ASP A 84 -6.99 12.04 -83.38
N PRO A 85 -5.89 12.55 -82.79
CA PRO A 85 -5.36 13.84 -83.20
C PRO A 85 -4.83 13.74 -84.64
N PRO A 86 -5.06 14.77 -85.48
CA PRO A 86 -4.55 14.80 -86.84
C PRO A 86 -3.01 14.78 -86.90
N ASP A 87 -2.33 15.22 -85.82
CA ASP A 87 -0.90 15.09 -85.62
C ASP A 87 -0.61 14.57 -84.20
N VAL A 88 -0.10 13.34 -84.14
CA VAL A 88 0.25 12.66 -82.88
C VAL A 88 1.45 13.33 -82.20
N GLU A 89 2.41 13.84 -82.98
CA GLU A 89 3.63 14.44 -82.46
C GLU A 89 3.35 15.79 -81.77
N ASP A 90 2.50 16.62 -82.37
CA ASP A 90 2.05 17.87 -81.76
C ASP A 90 1.21 17.62 -80.50
N TYR A 91 0.31 16.62 -80.52
CA TYR A 91 -0.47 16.27 -79.34
C TYR A 91 0.40 15.70 -78.19
N PHE A 92 1.47 14.96 -78.50
CA PHE A 92 2.48 14.56 -77.52
C PHE A 92 3.22 15.77 -76.93
N ARG A 93 3.56 16.77 -77.76
CA ARG A 93 4.20 18.02 -77.33
C ARG A 93 3.30 18.83 -76.40
N ASP A 94 2.00 18.86 -76.65
CA ASP A 94 1.02 19.49 -75.76
C ASP A 94 0.96 18.82 -74.38
N LEU A 95 0.93 17.48 -74.33
CA LEU A 95 0.97 16.75 -73.07
C LEU A 95 2.29 16.97 -72.32
N GLN A 96 3.43 17.02 -73.02
CA GLN A 96 4.72 17.37 -72.41
C GLN A 96 4.70 18.80 -71.83
N THR A 97 4.11 19.75 -72.56
CA THR A 97 4.00 21.15 -72.15
C THR A 97 3.15 21.28 -70.87
N ILE A 98 2.04 20.56 -70.78
CA ILE A 98 1.20 20.50 -69.56
C ILE A 98 2.02 19.96 -68.39
N ASN A 99 2.70 18.82 -68.56
CA ASN A 99 3.49 18.21 -67.48
C ASN A 99 4.68 19.08 -67.07
N LEU A 100 5.34 19.77 -68.01
CA LEU A 100 6.43 20.70 -67.71
C LEU A 100 5.91 21.92 -66.92
N GLY A 101 4.73 22.45 -67.29
CA GLY A 101 4.05 23.49 -66.54
C GLY A 101 3.70 23.07 -65.11
N LEU A 102 3.14 21.86 -64.93
CA LEU A 102 2.84 21.28 -63.61
C LEU A 102 4.12 21.09 -62.78
N PHE A 103 5.19 20.57 -63.38
CA PHE A 103 6.49 20.41 -62.73
C PHE A 103 7.03 21.76 -62.23
N GLY A 104 7.06 22.77 -63.11
CA GLY A 104 7.54 24.12 -62.78
C GLY A 104 6.71 24.77 -61.66
N ALA A 105 5.37 24.69 -61.75
CA ALA A 105 4.48 25.22 -60.73
C ALA A 105 4.66 24.52 -59.37
N GLN A 106 4.72 23.19 -59.35
CA GLN A 106 4.90 22.41 -58.12
C GLN A 106 6.28 22.66 -57.49
N ALA A 107 7.33 22.79 -58.31
CA ALA A 107 8.68 23.09 -57.86
C ALA A 107 8.77 24.50 -57.25
N ALA A 108 8.13 25.49 -57.86
CA ALA A 108 8.04 26.85 -57.32
C ALA A 108 7.30 26.87 -55.98
N LEU A 109 6.15 26.18 -55.87
CA LEU A 109 5.40 26.09 -54.61
C LEU A 109 6.23 25.42 -53.49
N LEU A 110 6.92 24.33 -53.80
CA LEU A 110 7.76 23.61 -52.84
C LEU A 110 8.99 24.44 -52.43
N GLY A 111 9.64 25.11 -53.38
CA GLY A 111 10.86 25.89 -53.16
C GLY A 111 10.64 27.25 -52.49
N LEU A 112 9.46 27.87 -52.68
CA LEU A 112 9.16 29.20 -52.15
C LEU A 112 8.26 29.15 -50.91
N VAL A 113 7.09 28.50 -51.00
CA VAL A 113 6.04 28.62 -49.98
C VAL A 113 6.41 27.87 -48.71
N TYR A 114 6.95 26.65 -48.82
CA TYR A 114 7.31 25.84 -47.65
C TYR A 114 8.42 26.48 -46.80
N PRO A 115 9.59 26.86 -47.37
CA PRO A 115 10.65 27.50 -46.59
C PRO A 115 10.19 28.81 -45.97
N LEU A 116 9.41 29.61 -46.69
CA LEU A 116 8.89 30.89 -46.19
C LEU A 116 7.98 30.69 -44.96
N VAL A 117 6.99 29.80 -45.05
CA VAL A 117 6.04 29.56 -43.95
C VAL A 117 6.75 28.92 -42.74
N ILE A 118 7.64 27.96 -42.97
CA ILE A 118 8.41 27.31 -41.89
C ILE A 118 9.36 28.32 -41.24
N GLY A 119 10.03 29.16 -42.03
CA GLY A 119 10.91 30.22 -41.54
C GLY A 119 10.17 31.25 -40.68
N LEU A 120 8.99 31.71 -41.14
CA LEU A 120 8.15 32.65 -40.39
C LEU A 120 7.73 32.08 -39.02
N VAL A 121 7.28 30.83 -38.99
CA VAL A 121 6.88 30.15 -37.74
C VAL A 121 8.10 29.93 -36.84
N GLY A 122 9.25 29.57 -37.42
CA GLY A 122 10.51 29.41 -36.69
C GLY A 122 10.97 30.68 -35.97
N LEU A 123 10.91 31.83 -36.66
CA LEU A 123 11.22 33.15 -36.09
C LEU A 123 10.26 33.53 -34.95
N LEU A 124 8.98 33.21 -35.08
CA LEU A 124 7.96 33.51 -34.07
C LEU A 124 8.22 32.80 -32.72
N PHE A 125 8.93 31.67 -32.73
CA PHE A 125 9.28 30.90 -31.53
C PHE A 125 10.73 31.02 -31.08
N GLU A 126 11.56 31.80 -31.78
CA GLU A 126 12.99 31.95 -31.48
C GLU A 126 13.25 32.57 -30.10
N ALA A 127 12.34 33.43 -29.63
CA ALA A 127 12.46 34.11 -28.34
C ALA A 127 11.88 33.33 -27.13
N ARG A 128 11.43 32.08 -27.30
CA ARG A 128 10.77 31.32 -26.22
C ARG A 128 11.53 30.06 -25.81
N SER A 129 11.55 29.79 -24.50
CA SER A 129 12.20 28.62 -23.88
C SER A 129 11.66 27.26 -24.35
N SER A 130 10.46 27.22 -24.94
CA SER A 130 9.73 26.02 -25.36
C SER A 130 9.73 25.77 -26.89
N ARG A 131 10.74 26.27 -27.62
CA ARG A 131 10.82 26.19 -29.09
C ARG A 131 10.69 24.76 -29.62
N GLY A 132 11.35 23.79 -29.00
CA GLY A 132 11.39 22.39 -29.45
C GLY A 132 10.00 21.73 -29.50
N ASN A 133 9.32 21.68 -28.36
CA ASN A 133 8.00 21.04 -28.25
C ASN A 133 6.95 21.73 -29.11
N ARG A 134 6.93 23.06 -29.14
CA ARG A 134 5.97 23.83 -29.95
C ARG A 134 6.15 23.60 -31.44
N LEU A 135 7.41 23.48 -31.89
CA LEU A 135 7.70 23.17 -33.29
C LEU A 135 7.26 21.74 -33.64
N GLN A 136 7.41 20.79 -32.72
CA GLN A 136 6.88 19.43 -32.90
C GLN A 136 5.34 19.42 -32.98
N VAL A 137 4.66 20.15 -32.09
CA VAL A 137 3.19 20.33 -32.16
C VAL A 137 2.78 20.94 -33.49
N TYR A 138 3.47 21.99 -33.93
CA TYR A 138 3.23 22.66 -35.21
C TYR A 138 3.35 21.69 -36.40
N PHE A 139 4.48 20.98 -36.52
CA PHE A 139 4.70 20.05 -37.63
C PHE A 139 3.68 18.91 -37.66
N ARG A 140 3.21 18.48 -36.48
CA ARG A 140 2.18 17.45 -36.36
C ARG A 140 0.77 17.95 -36.65
N GLU A 141 0.41 19.15 -36.24
CA GLU A 141 -0.91 19.72 -36.51
C GLU A 141 -1.09 20.15 -37.98
N THR A 142 0.01 20.55 -38.62
CA THR A 142 0.03 20.95 -40.04
C THR A 142 0.29 19.79 -41.01
N GLU A 143 0.72 18.62 -40.51
CA GLU A 143 1.14 17.45 -41.31
C GLU A 143 2.16 17.82 -42.41
N ALA A 144 3.04 18.78 -42.11
CA ALA A 144 3.94 19.40 -43.08
C ALA A 144 4.77 18.39 -43.90
N LEU A 145 5.20 17.30 -43.24
CA LEU A 145 5.98 16.23 -43.88
C LEU A 145 5.17 15.43 -44.90
N ALA A 146 3.88 15.17 -44.66
CA ALA A 146 3.03 14.49 -45.64
C ALA A 146 2.75 15.38 -46.84
N VAL A 147 2.38 16.64 -46.60
CA VAL A 147 2.07 17.58 -47.69
C VAL A 147 3.31 17.84 -48.55
N GLY A 148 4.47 18.06 -47.92
CA GLY A 148 5.74 18.26 -48.62
C GLY A 148 6.22 16.99 -49.32
N GLY A 149 6.07 15.83 -48.68
CA GLY A 149 6.43 14.52 -49.24
C GLY A 149 5.60 14.14 -50.47
N MET A 150 4.29 14.40 -50.46
CA MET A 150 3.42 14.20 -51.62
C MET A 150 3.77 15.13 -52.78
N SER A 151 4.18 16.36 -52.47
CA SER A 151 4.63 17.35 -53.46
C SER A 151 5.95 16.93 -54.12
N LEU A 152 6.91 16.45 -53.33
CA LEU A 152 8.19 15.95 -53.81
C LEU A 152 8.04 14.65 -54.63
N ALA A 153 7.16 13.75 -54.19
CA ALA A 153 6.89 12.50 -54.91
C ALA A 153 6.29 12.77 -56.30
N LEU A 154 5.36 13.72 -56.43
CA LEU A 154 4.81 14.12 -57.71
C LEU A 154 5.89 14.72 -58.63
N LEU A 155 6.77 15.59 -58.11
CA LEU A 155 7.89 16.15 -58.90
C LEU A 155 8.80 15.05 -59.43
N MET A 156 9.17 14.09 -58.58
CA MET A 156 10.00 12.96 -58.99
C MET A 156 9.33 12.12 -60.08
N LEU A 157 8.02 11.90 -59.96
CA LEU A 157 7.24 11.11 -60.90
C LEU A 157 7.08 11.80 -62.26
N ILE A 158 6.73 13.09 -62.27
CA ILE A 158 6.65 13.88 -63.51
C ILE A 158 8.03 13.95 -64.17
N GLY A 159 9.10 14.14 -63.40
CA GLY A 159 10.48 14.14 -63.91
C GLY A 159 10.84 12.82 -64.60
N LEU A 160 10.50 11.68 -63.98
CA LEU A 160 10.70 10.36 -64.58
C LEU A 160 9.85 10.16 -65.85
N GLN A 161 8.61 10.63 -65.84
CA GLN A 161 7.72 10.55 -66.99
C GLN A 161 8.21 11.38 -68.16
N LEU A 162 8.73 12.59 -67.94
CA LEU A 162 9.27 13.44 -69.00
C LEU A 162 10.46 12.76 -69.72
N ILE A 163 11.25 11.96 -69.01
CA ILE A 163 12.32 11.13 -69.60
C ILE A 163 11.74 9.99 -70.43
N ALA A 164 10.65 9.36 -69.96
CA ALA A 164 10.01 8.21 -70.61
C ALA A 164 9.02 8.58 -71.74
N PHE A 165 8.68 9.86 -71.90
CA PHE A 165 7.55 10.32 -72.73
C PHE A 165 7.68 9.93 -74.21
N GLY A 166 8.90 9.83 -74.73
CA GLY A 166 9.16 9.46 -76.13
C GLY A 166 9.07 7.96 -76.43
N VAL A 167 8.84 7.11 -75.42
CA VAL A 167 8.85 5.65 -75.55
C VAL A 167 7.49 5.04 -75.19
N VAL A 168 6.56 5.84 -74.66
CA VAL A 168 5.25 5.36 -74.18
C VAL A 168 4.14 5.61 -75.20
N PRO A 169 3.15 4.68 -75.33
CA PRO A 169 1.98 4.89 -76.16
C PRO A 169 1.14 6.12 -75.76
N LEU A 170 0.42 6.71 -76.73
CA LEU A 170 -0.31 7.98 -76.52
C LEU A 170 -1.39 7.89 -75.45
N ASN A 171 -2.18 6.81 -75.44
CA ASN A 171 -3.17 6.50 -74.41
C ASN A 171 -2.55 6.46 -72.99
N VAL A 172 -1.33 5.94 -72.85
CA VAL A 172 -0.58 5.94 -71.59
C VAL A 172 -0.12 7.34 -71.22
N GLY A 173 0.36 8.13 -72.18
CA GLY A 173 0.74 9.53 -71.98
C GLY A 173 -0.43 10.41 -71.51
N VAL A 174 -1.62 10.23 -72.11
CA VAL A 174 -2.85 10.93 -71.71
C VAL A 174 -3.26 10.53 -70.29
N ALA A 175 -3.33 9.22 -70.00
CA ALA A 175 -3.72 8.73 -68.67
C ALA A 175 -2.76 9.21 -67.57
N ALA A 176 -1.45 9.16 -67.83
CA ALA A 176 -0.43 9.66 -66.91
C ALA A 176 -0.56 11.17 -66.66
N THR A 177 -0.83 11.95 -67.71
CA THR A 177 -1.03 13.41 -67.61
C THR A 177 -2.27 13.75 -66.79
N LEU A 178 -3.40 13.05 -67.00
CA LEU A 178 -4.62 13.21 -66.20
C LEU A 178 -4.39 12.88 -64.72
N LEU A 179 -3.63 11.82 -64.43
CA LEU A 179 -3.24 11.47 -63.07
C LEU A 179 -2.38 12.57 -62.41
N ASN A 180 -1.42 13.14 -63.15
CA ASN A 180 -0.58 14.23 -62.64
C ASN A 180 -1.41 15.48 -62.35
N VAL A 181 -2.37 15.83 -63.21
CA VAL A 181 -3.31 16.94 -62.95
C VAL A 181 -4.10 16.67 -61.67
N GLY A 182 -4.69 15.48 -61.54
CA GLY A 182 -5.46 15.10 -60.34
C GLY A 182 -4.62 15.11 -59.06
N TRP A 183 -3.40 14.57 -59.11
CA TRP A 183 -2.46 14.59 -57.99
C TRP A 183 -2.05 16.03 -57.65
N PHE A 184 -1.73 16.86 -58.65
CA PHE A 184 -1.40 18.26 -58.45
C PHE A 184 -2.53 19.02 -57.76
N THR A 185 -3.80 18.82 -58.15
CA THR A 185 -4.95 19.42 -57.47
C THR A 185 -5.07 18.98 -56.01
N ALA A 186 -4.80 17.70 -55.72
CA ALA A 186 -4.75 17.19 -54.35
C ALA A 186 -3.62 17.84 -53.54
N ASN A 187 -2.43 18.01 -54.14
CA ASN A 187 -1.29 18.70 -53.52
C ASN A 187 -1.61 20.18 -53.24
N LEU A 188 -2.29 20.87 -54.16
CA LEU A 188 -2.71 22.27 -53.98
C LEU A 188 -3.71 22.40 -52.82
N SER A 189 -4.66 21.48 -52.72
CA SER A 189 -5.62 21.42 -51.60
C SER A 189 -4.92 21.15 -50.26
N ALA A 190 -3.97 20.23 -50.25
CA ALA A 190 -3.18 19.89 -49.08
C ALA A 190 -2.23 21.04 -48.67
N LEU A 191 -1.68 21.79 -49.63
CA LEU A 191 -0.91 23.01 -49.40
C LEU A 191 -1.80 24.12 -48.82
N GLY A 192 -3.00 24.31 -49.35
CA GLY A 192 -3.98 25.24 -48.77
C GLY A 192 -4.32 24.90 -47.33
N PHE A 193 -4.54 23.61 -47.02
CA PHE A 193 -4.71 23.14 -45.65
C PHE A 193 -3.49 23.46 -44.77
N PHE A 194 -2.28 23.19 -45.24
CA PHE A 194 -1.04 23.50 -44.53
C PHE A 194 -0.94 24.99 -44.20
N VAL A 195 -1.11 25.87 -45.19
CA VAL A 195 -1.02 27.33 -45.00
C VAL A 195 -2.08 27.84 -44.02
N ILE A 196 -3.34 27.43 -44.18
CA ILE A 196 -4.43 27.84 -43.27
C ILE A 196 -4.13 27.39 -41.84
N ARG A 197 -3.67 26.15 -41.65
CA ARG A 197 -3.30 25.65 -40.33
C ARG A 197 -2.09 26.37 -39.74
N SER A 198 -1.12 26.76 -40.55
CA SER A 198 0.01 27.58 -40.10
C SER A 198 -0.44 28.97 -39.66
N LEU A 199 -1.36 29.61 -40.38
CA LEU A 199 -1.97 30.88 -39.97
C LEU A 199 -2.77 30.73 -38.66
N ASP A 200 -3.53 29.64 -38.51
CA ASP A 200 -4.25 29.34 -37.26
C ASP A 200 -3.30 29.16 -36.08
N PHE A 201 -2.14 28.54 -36.29
CA PHE A 201 -1.14 28.36 -35.25
C PHE A 201 -0.49 29.68 -34.80
N MET A 202 -0.43 30.69 -35.68
CA MET A 202 0.06 32.03 -35.32
C MET A 202 -0.95 32.84 -34.49
N ARG A 203 -2.25 32.55 -34.59
CA ARG A 203 -3.31 33.26 -33.85
C ARG A 203 -3.50 32.67 -32.45
N PRO A 204 -3.37 33.43 -31.34
CA PRO A 204 -3.43 32.87 -29.98
C PRO A 204 -4.66 32.00 -29.70
N ALA A 205 -5.87 32.50 -29.98
CA ALA A 205 -7.11 31.77 -29.73
C ALA A 205 -7.21 30.43 -30.50
N ARG A 206 -6.75 30.40 -31.76
CA ARG A 206 -6.77 29.18 -32.58
C ARG A 206 -5.62 28.23 -32.23
N ARG A 207 -4.46 28.76 -31.82
CA ARG A 207 -3.34 27.98 -31.30
C ARG A 207 -3.73 27.15 -30.08
N HIS A 208 -4.52 27.71 -29.15
CA HIS A 208 -5.01 26.94 -28.00
C HIS A 208 -5.91 25.77 -28.42
N ALA A 209 -6.80 25.96 -29.38
CA ALA A 209 -7.60 24.86 -29.93
C ALA A 209 -6.73 23.78 -30.60
N LEU A 210 -5.69 24.18 -31.34
CA LEU A 210 -4.72 23.25 -31.93
C LEU A 210 -3.94 22.47 -30.86
N MET A 211 -3.53 23.13 -29.77
CA MET A 211 -2.85 22.47 -28.65
C MET A 211 -3.74 21.45 -27.95
N LYS A 212 -5.02 21.78 -27.71
CA LYS A 212 -6.00 20.86 -27.14
C LYS A 212 -6.23 19.65 -28.06
N ALA A 213 -6.35 19.87 -29.36
CA ALA A 213 -6.45 18.80 -30.35
C ALA A 213 -5.19 17.92 -30.38
N PHE A 214 -4.01 18.52 -30.27
CA PHE A 214 -2.74 17.79 -30.21
C PHE A 214 -2.67 16.90 -28.98
N LEU A 215 -2.99 17.44 -27.80
CA LEU A 215 -3.02 16.71 -26.53
C LEU A 215 -3.96 15.51 -26.61
N ALA A 216 -5.20 15.74 -27.04
CA ALA A 216 -6.24 14.70 -27.08
C ALA A 216 -5.88 13.53 -28.02
N ASN A 217 -5.31 13.82 -29.20
CA ASN A 217 -5.15 12.81 -30.25
C ASN A 217 -3.74 12.24 -30.39
N THR A 218 -2.72 12.96 -29.91
CA THR A 218 -1.32 12.60 -30.12
C THR A 218 -0.61 12.33 -28.81
N ALA A 219 -0.47 13.33 -27.93
CA ALA A 219 0.31 13.21 -26.70
C ALA A 219 -0.35 12.25 -25.70
N TRP A 220 -1.57 12.57 -25.24
CA TRP A 220 -2.29 11.74 -24.28
C TRP A 220 -2.58 10.35 -24.82
N SER A 221 -2.95 10.23 -26.09
CA SER A 221 -3.20 8.91 -26.70
C SER A 221 -1.94 8.02 -26.72
N ALA A 222 -0.75 8.59 -26.93
CA ALA A 222 0.49 7.83 -26.86
C ALA A 222 0.80 7.43 -25.41
N GLU A 223 0.76 8.38 -24.47
CA GLU A 223 1.02 8.14 -23.05
C GLU A 223 0.05 7.14 -22.43
N LEU A 224 -1.26 7.32 -22.64
CA LEU A 224 -2.29 6.44 -22.10
C LEU A 224 -2.08 5.00 -22.55
N ARG A 225 -1.74 4.78 -23.82
CA ARG A 225 -1.50 3.42 -24.33
C ARG A 225 -0.30 2.78 -23.61
N ASP A 226 0.76 3.54 -23.41
CA ASP A 226 1.99 3.03 -22.80
C ASP A 226 1.79 2.82 -21.28
N GLY A 227 1.07 3.74 -20.61
CA GLY A 227 0.65 3.61 -19.21
C GLY A 227 -0.31 2.45 -18.97
N MET A 228 -1.32 2.26 -19.82
CA MET A 228 -2.20 1.08 -19.78
C MET A 228 -1.41 -0.22 -19.95
N MET A 229 -0.37 -0.22 -20.78
CA MET A 229 0.45 -1.42 -20.99
C MET A 229 1.30 -1.75 -19.76
N ALA A 230 1.87 -0.74 -19.10
CA ALA A 230 2.59 -0.90 -17.84
C ALA A 230 1.66 -1.34 -16.70
N ASP A 231 0.50 -0.69 -16.54
CA ASP A 231 -0.47 -1.01 -15.49
C ASP A 231 -1.05 -2.42 -15.63
N GLN A 232 -1.49 -2.79 -16.83
CA GLN A 232 -2.02 -4.14 -17.09
C GLN A 232 -0.94 -5.23 -16.91
N TRP A 233 0.34 -4.88 -17.06
CA TRP A 233 1.45 -5.80 -16.82
C TRP A 233 1.80 -5.92 -15.34
N GLY A 234 1.99 -4.79 -14.64
CA GLY A 234 2.28 -4.76 -13.21
C GLY A 234 1.17 -5.39 -12.37
N ASN A 235 -0.10 -5.17 -12.77
CA ASN A 235 -1.28 -5.69 -12.09
C ASN A 235 -1.89 -6.91 -12.82
N ALA A 236 -1.09 -7.65 -13.59
CA ALA A 236 -1.60 -8.75 -14.43
C ALA A 236 -2.36 -9.82 -13.64
N SER A 237 -1.96 -10.13 -12.40
CA SER A 237 -2.71 -11.07 -11.55
C SER A 237 -4.03 -10.49 -11.05
N ALA A 238 -4.06 -9.21 -10.64
CA ALA A 238 -5.27 -8.52 -10.19
C ALA A 238 -6.31 -8.37 -11.32
N TYR A 239 -5.87 -8.16 -12.56
CA TYR A 239 -6.73 -8.14 -13.74
C TYR A 239 -7.13 -9.54 -14.26
N GLY A 240 -6.72 -10.62 -13.58
CA GLY A 240 -6.99 -12.00 -14.00
C GLY A 240 -6.29 -12.40 -15.32
N LEU A 241 -5.25 -11.67 -15.72
CA LEU A 241 -4.45 -11.95 -16.91
C LEU A 241 -3.39 -13.04 -16.66
N LEU A 242 -2.91 -13.13 -15.42
CA LEU A 242 -2.06 -14.20 -14.90
C LEU A 242 -2.70 -14.77 -13.62
N PRO A 243 -2.42 -16.04 -13.26
CA PRO A 243 -2.87 -16.58 -11.98
C PRO A 243 -2.26 -15.78 -10.81
N ALA A 244 -3.00 -15.68 -9.71
CA ALA A 244 -2.46 -15.18 -8.45
C ALA A 244 -1.39 -16.16 -7.92
N ALA A 245 -0.27 -15.63 -7.46
CA ALA A 245 0.66 -16.39 -6.63
C ALA A 245 0.26 -16.25 -5.15
N GLY A 246 0.76 -17.11 -4.27
CA GLY A 246 0.48 -17.06 -2.83
C GLY A 246 0.77 -15.69 -2.19
N GLU A 247 0.31 -15.48 -0.96
CA GLU A 247 0.24 -14.17 -0.27
C GLU A 247 1.56 -13.35 -0.27
N ASP A 248 2.72 -14.00 -0.42
CA ASP A 248 4.05 -13.36 -0.37
C ASP A 248 4.74 -13.14 -1.73
N LEU A 249 4.14 -13.49 -2.87
CA LEU A 249 4.84 -13.55 -4.16
C LEU A 249 4.18 -12.72 -5.26
N ALA A 250 4.77 -11.58 -5.60
CA ALA A 250 4.38 -10.85 -6.81
C ALA A 250 4.91 -11.55 -8.08
N VAL A 251 4.00 -11.90 -9.00
CA VAL A 251 4.31 -12.61 -10.27
C VAL A 251 5.10 -11.76 -11.26
N VAL A 252 4.94 -10.44 -11.20
CA VAL A 252 5.61 -9.46 -12.07
C VAL A 252 6.35 -8.47 -11.19
N MET A 253 7.68 -8.45 -11.30
CA MET A 253 8.55 -7.64 -10.43
C MET A 253 9.66 -7.03 -11.30
N PRO A 254 9.79 -5.69 -11.33
CA PRO A 254 10.92 -5.05 -12.00
C PRO A 254 12.23 -5.14 -11.19
N PHE A 255 12.15 -5.57 -9.91
CA PHE A 255 13.28 -5.63 -8.98
C PHE A 255 13.91 -7.02 -8.85
N ASP A 256 15.18 -7.06 -8.45
CA ASP A 256 16.01 -8.28 -8.36
C ASP A 256 15.65 -9.17 -7.16
N PHE A 257 14.55 -9.91 -7.27
CA PHE A 257 14.19 -10.95 -6.30
C PHE A 257 14.36 -12.35 -6.90
N GLY A 258 15.22 -13.17 -6.29
CA GLY A 258 15.52 -14.54 -6.70
C GLY A 258 16.63 -14.70 -7.76
N GLU A 259 17.06 -15.95 -7.97
CA GLU A 259 18.11 -16.29 -8.93
C GLU A 259 17.63 -16.18 -10.39
N VAL A 260 18.55 -15.79 -11.28
CA VAL A 260 18.24 -15.65 -12.71
C VAL A 260 18.04 -17.03 -13.34
N ALA A 261 16.82 -17.32 -13.76
CA ALA A 261 16.47 -18.61 -14.34
C ALA A 261 16.54 -18.62 -15.88
N LEU A 262 16.35 -17.47 -16.54
CA LEU A 262 16.36 -17.36 -17.99
C LEU A 262 16.84 -16.00 -18.48
N ARG A 263 17.83 -16.02 -19.37
CA ARG A 263 18.32 -14.85 -20.11
C ARG A 263 18.09 -14.96 -21.62
N ARG A 264 18.03 -13.83 -22.29
CA ARG A 264 17.95 -13.70 -23.74
C ARG A 264 18.85 -12.55 -24.19
N ASP A 265 19.76 -12.86 -25.09
CA ASP A 265 20.58 -11.86 -25.76
C ASP A 265 19.81 -11.20 -26.91
N LEU A 266 19.81 -9.87 -26.96
CA LEU A 266 19.14 -9.05 -27.94
C LEU A 266 20.16 -8.37 -28.85
N LYS A 267 19.98 -8.53 -30.17
CA LYS A 267 20.80 -7.83 -31.16
C LYS A 267 20.36 -6.37 -31.29
N GLY A 268 21.08 -5.50 -30.59
CA GLY A 268 20.89 -4.05 -30.53
C GLY A 268 19.69 -3.62 -29.69
N ARG A 269 19.51 -2.30 -29.59
CA ARG A 269 18.41 -1.68 -28.82
C ARG A 269 17.04 -2.15 -29.30
N ARG A 270 16.26 -2.78 -28.42
CA ARG A 270 14.90 -3.29 -28.66
C ARG A 270 13.96 -2.89 -27.52
N VAL A 271 12.67 -2.75 -27.79
CA VAL A 271 11.64 -2.46 -26.78
C VAL A 271 10.70 -3.66 -26.67
N LEU A 272 10.25 -3.98 -25.45
CA LEU A 272 9.23 -5.00 -25.25
C LEU A 272 7.89 -4.51 -25.81
N SER A 273 7.44 -5.15 -26.89
CA SER A 273 6.32 -4.68 -27.72
C SER A 273 5.02 -5.44 -27.50
N ASP A 274 5.09 -6.69 -27.03
CA ASP A 274 3.94 -7.55 -26.76
C ASP A 274 4.34 -8.68 -25.82
N VAL A 275 3.40 -9.13 -25.00
CA VAL A 275 3.58 -10.25 -24.07
C VAL A 275 2.43 -11.24 -24.26
N ARG A 276 2.73 -12.52 -24.51
CA ARG A 276 1.73 -13.58 -24.63
C ARG A 276 1.37 -14.14 -23.26
N LEU A 277 0.44 -13.43 -22.60
CA LEU A 277 -0.06 -13.73 -21.26
C LEU A 277 -0.52 -15.18 -21.11
N GLY A 278 -1.20 -15.74 -22.11
CA GLY A 278 -1.67 -17.13 -22.06
C GLY A 278 -0.55 -18.17 -21.99
N ALA A 279 0.61 -17.91 -22.60
CA ALA A 279 1.77 -18.80 -22.52
C ALA A 279 2.44 -18.72 -21.14
N LEU A 280 2.52 -17.53 -20.55
CA LEU A 280 3.05 -17.33 -19.19
C LEU A 280 2.12 -17.94 -18.13
N ALA A 281 0.81 -17.73 -18.26
CA ALA A 281 -0.19 -18.33 -17.38
C ALA A 281 -0.13 -19.86 -17.40
N ALA A 282 0.15 -20.48 -18.55
CA ALA A 282 0.33 -21.92 -18.65
C ALA A 282 1.57 -22.41 -17.88
N VAL A 283 2.67 -21.64 -17.90
CA VAL A 283 3.90 -21.95 -17.14
C VAL A 283 3.64 -21.85 -15.64
N LEU A 284 3.01 -20.77 -15.17
CA LEU A 284 2.67 -20.61 -13.76
C LEU A 284 1.71 -21.71 -13.27
N ALA A 285 0.66 -21.98 -14.05
CA ALA A 285 -0.31 -23.03 -13.71
C ALA A 285 0.30 -24.44 -13.64
N SER A 286 1.39 -24.72 -14.38
CA SER A 286 2.08 -26.02 -14.26
C SER A 286 2.91 -26.19 -13.00
N ARG A 287 3.19 -25.11 -12.27
CA ARG A 287 4.02 -25.14 -11.06
C ARG A 287 3.24 -24.91 -9.76
N GLY A 288 1.97 -24.49 -9.85
CA GLY A 288 1.13 -24.20 -8.69
C GLY A 288 1.32 -22.77 -8.13
N PRO A 289 0.51 -22.40 -7.12
CA PRO A 289 0.49 -21.03 -6.56
C PRO A 289 1.78 -20.62 -5.84
N ASP A 290 2.55 -21.58 -5.31
CA ASP A 290 3.78 -21.33 -4.52
C ASP A 290 5.07 -21.38 -5.36
N CYS A 291 4.96 -21.24 -6.69
CA CYS A 291 6.07 -21.53 -7.58
C CYS A 291 7.22 -20.50 -7.57
N GLY A 292 6.99 -19.30 -7.02
CA GLY A 292 8.00 -18.25 -6.88
C GLY A 292 8.58 -17.71 -8.19
N VAL A 293 8.00 -18.00 -9.35
CA VAL A 293 8.51 -17.52 -10.64
C VAL A 293 8.09 -16.07 -10.85
N SER A 294 9.06 -15.18 -11.05
CA SER A 294 8.83 -13.77 -11.37
C SER A 294 9.33 -13.40 -12.76
N PHE A 295 8.60 -12.51 -13.43
CA PHE A 295 8.98 -11.98 -14.74
C PHE A 295 9.54 -10.57 -14.63
N ALA A 296 10.73 -10.36 -15.20
CA ALA A 296 11.48 -9.11 -15.10
C ALA A 296 11.28 -8.10 -16.26
N PRO A 297 11.04 -8.50 -17.52
CA PRO A 297 10.87 -7.53 -18.60
C PRO A 297 9.65 -6.65 -18.39
N TRP A 298 9.81 -5.34 -18.59
CA TRP A 298 8.78 -4.31 -18.45
C TRP A 298 8.47 -3.67 -19.81
N PRO A 299 7.18 -3.52 -20.16
CA PRO A 299 6.77 -2.83 -21.38
C PRO A 299 7.26 -1.38 -21.43
N GLY A 300 7.63 -0.90 -22.62
CA GLY A 300 8.08 0.49 -22.81
C GLY A 300 9.57 0.74 -22.53
N ILE A 301 10.25 -0.14 -21.78
CA ILE A 301 11.69 -0.04 -21.56
C ILE A 301 12.46 -0.52 -22.81
N ALA A 302 13.51 0.23 -23.15
CA ALA A 302 14.47 -0.19 -24.17
C ALA A 302 15.57 -1.04 -23.53
N TYR A 303 15.74 -2.24 -24.08
CA TYR A 303 16.75 -3.20 -23.69
C TYR A 303 17.85 -3.28 -24.75
N ASP A 304 19.09 -3.51 -24.31
CA ASP A 304 20.23 -3.78 -25.19
C ASP A 304 21.09 -4.89 -24.58
N GLY A 305 21.61 -5.79 -25.42
CA GLY A 305 22.37 -6.96 -24.97
C GLY A 305 21.54 -7.98 -24.18
N GLU A 306 22.08 -8.43 -23.05
CA GLU A 306 21.52 -9.54 -22.27
C GLU A 306 20.37 -9.10 -21.35
N VAL A 307 19.18 -9.68 -21.56
CA VAL A 307 17.96 -9.39 -20.79
C VAL A 307 17.53 -10.59 -19.97
N VAL A 308 17.26 -10.36 -18.69
CA VAL A 308 16.63 -11.35 -17.79
C VAL A 308 15.15 -11.45 -18.12
N LEU A 309 14.66 -12.64 -18.46
CA LEU A 309 13.25 -12.88 -18.76
C LEU A 309 12.46 -13.40 -17.55
N ALA A 310 13.09 -14.22 -16.71
CA ALA A 310 12.46 -14.81 -15.54
C ALA A 310 13.48 -15.13 -14.44
N ARG A 311 13.04 -15.03 -13.18
CA ARG A 311 13.75 -15.45 -11.96
C ARG A 311 12.94 -16.52 -11.23
N ALA A 312 13.61 -17.45 -10.55
CA ALA A 312 12.94 -18.54 -9.81
C ALA A 312 13.78 -18.98 -8.58
N PRO A 313 13.23 -19.00 -7.35
CA PRO A 313 13.97 -19.28 -6.12
C PRO A 313 14.09 -20.77 -5.75
N THR A 314 13.13 -21.62 -6.12
CA THR A 314 12.98 -22.99 -5.55
C THR A 314 13.32 -24.14 -6.49
N ALA A 315 13.16 -23.98 -7.82
CA ALA A 315 13.49 -25.03 -8.80
C ALA A 315 13.77 -24.48 -10.21
N ALA A 316 14.76 -25.04 -10.91
CA ALA A 316 15.13 -24.63 -12.25
C ALA A 316 13.96 -24.76 -13.26
N LEU A 317 13.84 -23.81 -14.18
CA LEU A 317 12.87 -23.88 -15.28
C LEU A 317 13.20 -25.05 -16.23
N SER A 318 12.21 -25.88 -16.57
CA SER A 318 12.36 -26.95 -17.57
C SER A 318 12.58 -26.38 -18.98
N ARG A 319 13.07 -27.21 -19.90
CA ARG A 319 13.31 -26.80 -21.30
C ARG A 319 12.07 -26.23 -21.97
N LEU A 320 10.90 -26.82 -21.68
CA LEU A 320 9.64 -26.40 -22.29
C LEU A 320 9.16 -25.06 -21.73
N GLU A 321 9.27 -24.85 -20.43
CA GLU A 321 8.92 -23.58 -19.79
C GLU A 321 9.84 -22.45 -20.27
N ARG A 322 11.15 -22.70 -20.38
CA ARG A 322 12.10 -21.74 -20.97
C ARG A 322 11.72 -21.36 -22.40
N LEU A 323 11.29 -22.33 -23.21
CA LEU A 323 10.84 -22.08 -24.58
C LEU A 323 9.56 -21.23 -24.60
N LEU A 324 8.56 -21.57 -23.79
CA LEU A 324 7.30 -20.82 -23.71
C LEU A 324 7.52 -19.38 -23.25
N ILE A 325 8.36 -19.17 -22.23
CA ILE A 325 8.72 -17.82 -21.74
C ILE A 325 9.43 -17.03 -22.86
N ARG A 326 10.38 -17.63 -23.59
CA ARG A 326 11.05 -16.97 -24.73
C ARG A 326 10.09 -16.57 -25.84
N LEU A 327 9.12 -17.43 -26.16
CA LEU A 327 8.11 -17.17 -27.18
C LEU A 327 7.05 -16.15 -26.72
N ALA A 328 6.85 -16.02 -25.41
CA ALA A 328 5.89 -15.10 -24.84
C ALA A 328 6.32 -13.63 -24.97
N PHE A 329 7.61 -13.34 -24.73
CA PHE A 329 8.14 -11.97 -24.82
C PHE A 329 8.54 -11.61 -26.26
N ARG A 330 7.88 -10.60 -26.82
CA ARG A 330 8.15 -10.09 -28.18
C ARG A 330 8.81 -8.72 -28.15
N PHE A 331 10.07 -8.70 -28.55
CA PHE A 331 10.86 -7.48 -28.68
C PHE A 331 10.80 -6.93 -30.11
N SER A 332 10.54 -5.63 -30.24
CA SER A 332 10.60 -4.92 -31.54
C SER A 332 11.71 -3.88 -31.53
N SER A 333 12.12 -3.41 -32.70
CA SER A 333 12.98 -2.21 -32.75
C SER A 333 12.21 -1.02 -32.16
N PRO A 334 12.88 -0.10 -31.45
CA PRO A 334 12.27 1.14 -31.02
C PRO A 334 11.70 1.89 -32.24
N PRO A 335 10.61 2.65 -32.07
CA PRO A 335 10.09 3.48 -33.14
C PRO A 335 11.19 4.42 -33.66
N ARG A 336 11.37 4.48 -34.99
CA ARG A 336 12.38 5.35 -35.64
C ARG A 336 12.04 6.84 -35.57
N ARG A 337 10.85 7.20 -35.10
CA ARG A 337 10.37 8.57 -34.99
C ARG A 337 10.52 9.04 -33.56
N GLU A 338 10.87 10.31 -33.39
CA GLU A 338 10.80 10.98 -32.09
C GLU A 338 9.38 10.82 -31.51
N SER A 339 9.33 10.44 -30.24
CA SER A 339 8.08 10.41 -29.48
C SER A 339 7.48 11.81 -29.43
N PRO A 340 6.13 11.95 -29.46
CA PRO A 340 5.53 13.25 -29.21
C PRO A 340 5.95 13.78 -27.82
N PRO A 341 5.97 15.10 -27.63
CA PRO A 341 6.24 15.68 -26.33
C PRO A 341 5.19 15.21 -25.35
N LEU A 342 5.62 15.00 -24.10
CA LEU A 342 4.75 14.50 -23.05
C LEU A 342 3.70 15.56 -22.65
N THR A 343 2.57 15.11 -22.12
CA THR A 343 1.51 15.97 -21.58
C THR A 343 2.04 16.86 -20.45
N GLU A 344 2.93 16.33 -19.61
CA GLU A 344 3.67 17.11 -18.60
C GLU A 344 4.54 18.19 -19.25
N GLU A 345 5.29 17.88 -20.31
CA GLU A 345 6.19 18.83 -20.96
C GLU A 345 5.42 19.98 -21.59
N ILE A 346 4.27 19.70 -22.21
CA ILE A 346 3.38 20.73 -22.76
C ILE A 346 2.84 21.64 -21.66
N LEU A 347 2.43 21.07 -20.52
CA LEU A 347 1.93 21.85 -19.39
C LEU A 347 3.05 22.65 -18.73
N ARG A 348 4.27 22.09 -18.66
CA ARG A 348 5.47 22.74 -18.14
C ARG A 348 5.87 23.91 -19.02
N ASP A 349 5.78 23.77 -20.34
CA ASP A 349 6.02 24.86 -21.27
C ASP A 349 5.02 26.01 -21.06
N ALA A 350 3.73 25.70 -20.87
CA ALA A 350 2.71 26.70 -20.55
C ALA A 350 2.99 27.41 -19.21
N ALA A 351 3.40 26.66 -18.18
CA ALA A 351 3.82 27.22 -16.89
C ALA A 351 5.12 28.06 -17.00
N ALA A 352 6.03 27.69 -17.90
CA ALA A 352 7.25 28.44 -18.16
C ALA A 352 6.98 29.78 -18.88
N ASP A 353 5.97 29.86 -19.75
CA ASP A 353 5.52 31.16 -20.30
C ASP A 353 4.93 32.05 -19.21
N LEU A 354 4.15 31.49 -18.28
CA LEU A 354 3.65 32.23 -17.12
C LEU A 354 4.80 32.77 -16.26
N LEU A 355 5.82 31.95 -16.03
CA LEU A 355 7.04 32.37 -15.34
C LEU A 355 7.74 33.53 -16.06
N GLY A 356 7.88 33.45 -17.38
CA GLY A 356 8.46 34.53 -18.20
C GLY A 356 7.65 35.83 -18.13
N LEU A 357 6.31 35.75 -18.12
CA LEU A 357 5.45 36.93 -17.96
C LEU A 357 5.53 37.54 -16.56
N MET A 358 5.67 36.70 -15.52
CA MET A 358 5.90 37.13 -14.15
C MET A 358 7.25 37.84 -14.01
N GLU A 359 8.32 37.30 -14.61
CA GLU A 359 9.65 37.94 -14.62
C GLU A 359 9.66 39.26 -15.40
N ALA A 360 8.83 39.38 -16.43
CA ALA A 360 8.64 40.60 -17.19
C ALA A 360 7.64 41.61 -16.56
N GLY A 361 6.98 41.25 -15.45
CA GLY A 361 5.99 42.12 -14.78
C GLY A 361 4.69 42.37 -15.57
N ARG A 362 4.32 41.49 -16.52
CA ARG A 362 3.15 41.66 -17.40
C ARG A 362 1.91 40.93 -16.87
N PHE A 363 1.28 41.50 -15.83
CA PHE A 363 0.21 40.82 -15.09
C PHE A 363 -1.05 40.52 -15.91
N GLU A 364 -1.53 41.44 -16.75
CA GLU A 364 -2.76 41.22 -17.54
C GLU A 364 -2.62 40.03 -18.52
N GLU A 365 -1.48 39.94 -19.17
CA GLU A 365 -1.18 38.82 -20.08
C GLU A 365 -0.96 37.51 -19.31
N PHE A 366 -0.34 37.60 -18.13
CA PHE A 366 -0.21 36.47 -17.23
C PHE A 366 -1.59 35.94 -16.83
N GLN A 367 -2.54 36.81 -16.45
CA GLN A 367 -3.87 36.40 -16.01
C GLN A 367 -4.66 35.71 -17.13
N SER A 368 -4.59 36.25 -18.36
CA SER A 368 -5.20 35.60 -19.52
C SER A 368 -4.62 34.21 -19.76
N LEU A 369 -3.29 34.08 -19.78
CA LEU A 369 -2.60 32.81 -20.02
C LEU A 369 -2.79 31.82 -18.86
N PHE A 370 -2.98 32.32 -17.64
CA PHE A 370 -3.18 31.53 -16.43
C PHE A 370 -4.46 30.70 -16.52
N TRP A 371 -5.57 31.33 -16.91
CA TRP A 371 -6.84 30.64 -17.12
C TRP A 371 -6.80 29.66 -18.29
N GLU A 372 -6.07 29.99 -19.36
CA GLU A 372 -5.83 29.06 -20.46
C GLU A 372 -5.05 27.82 -20.01
N THR A 373 -4.06 28.00 -19.14
CA THR A 373 -3.26 26.92 -18.56
C THR A 373 -4.09 26.05 -17.60
N ILE A 374 -4.97 26.65 -16.78
CA ILE A 374 -5.92 25.90 -15.94
C ILE A 374 -6.89 25.09 -16.82
N ALA A 375 -7.42 25.68 -17.89
CA ALA A 375 -8.31 24.99 -18.82
C ALA A 375 -7.59 23.83 -19.53
N LEU A 376 -6.30 23.96 -19.82
CA LEU A 376 -5.46 22.89 -20.36
C LEU A 376 -5.33 21.73 -19.36
N HIS A 377 -5.05 22.02 -18.09
CA HIS A 377 -4.93 21.02 -17.04
C HIS A 377 -6.28 20.31 -16.79
N ARG A 378 -7.39 21.04 -16.76
CA ARG A 378 -8.74 20.46 -16.71
C ARG A 378 -8.98 19.48 -17.86
N LEU A 379 -8.57 19.85 -19.07
CA LEU A 379 -8.72 18.98 -20.25
C LEU A 379 -7.97 17.65 -20.07
N LEU A 380 -6.78 17.66 -19.45
CA LEU A 380 -6.03 16.42 -19.17
C LEU A 380 -6.82 15.47 -18.27
N TYR A 381 -7.43 15.97 -17.19
CA TYR A 381 -8.31 15.16 -16.34
C TYR A 381 -9.54 14.65 -17.11
N ALA A 382 -10.15 15.48 -17.94
CA ALA A 382 -11.30 15.09 -18.76
C ALA A 382 -10.94 14.02 -19.81
N LEU A 383 -9.76 14.11 -20.43
CA LEU A 383 -9.24 13.11 -21.37
C LEU A 383 -8.86 11.80 -20.67
N ALA A 384 -8.46 11.88 -19.41
CA ALA A 384 -8.09 10.72 -18.59
C ALA A 384 -9.28 10.05 -17.91
N GLN A 385 -10.46 10.68 -17.89
CA GLN A 385 -11.65 10.10 -17.28
C GLN A 385 -12.09 8.82 -18.00
N GLY A 386 -12.06 7.69 -17.29
CA GLY A 386 -12.47 6.39 -17.80
C GLY A 386 -13.98 6.32 -18.09
N PRO A 387 -14.41 5.33 -18.89
CA PRO A 387 -15.83 5.14 -19.18
C PRO A 387 -16.62 4.84 -17.90
N THR A 388 -17.75 5.52 -17.72
CA THR A 388 -18.67 5.29 -16.61
C THR A 388 -19.51 4.04 -16.90
N ASP A 389 -19.10 2.90 -16.35
CA ASP A 389 -19.86 1.65 -16.45
C ASP A 389 -20.75 1.50 -15.20
N PRO A 390 -22.07 1.24 -15.32
CA PRO A 390 -22.95 1.03 -14.18
C PRO A 390 -22.44 -0.13 -13.30
N GLY A 391 -22.27 0.12 -12.00
CA GLY A 391 -21.81 -0.88 -11.03
C GLY A 391 -20.30 -0.94 -10.79
N ASN A 392 -19.49 -0.20 -11.57
CA ASN A 392 -18.07 -0.03 -11.29
C ASN A 392 -17.80 1.36 -10.70
N ALA A 393 -16.88 1.45 -9.73
CA ALA A 393 -16.43 2.73 -9.20
C ALA A 393 -15.84 3.61 -10.34
N PRO A 394 -16.11 4.92 -10.34
CA PRO A 394 -15.55 5.82 -11.34
C PRO A 394 -14.02 5.80 -11.27
N PHE A 395 -13.38 5.58 -12.41
CA PHE A 395 -11.92 5.50 -12.51
C PHE A 395 -11.38 6.56 -13.45
N ASN A 396 -10.22 7.13 -13.13
CA ASN A 396 -9.53 8.09 -13.97
C ASN A 396 -8.07 7.69 -14.17
N TYR A 397 -7.65 7.63 -15.43
CA TYR A 397 -6.31 7.21 -15.83
C TYR A 397 -5.20 8.17 -15.35
N ALA A 398 -5.53 9.37 -14.88
CA ALA A 398 -4.56 10.29 -14.28
C ALA A 398 -3.94 9.73 -12.98
N ALA A 399 -4.65 8.81 -12.31
CA ALA A 399 -4.15 8.11 -11.12
C ALA A 399 -3.18 6.96 -11.46
N LEU A 400 -3.07 6.53 -12.73
CA LEU A 400 -2.14 5.48 -13.12
C LEU A 400 -0.70 5.87 -12.85
N LYS A 401 0.04 4.96 -12.22
CA LYS A 401 1.47 5.11 -11.93
C LYS A 401 2.31 4.71 -13.15
N ARG A 402 3.34 5.47 -13.44
CA ARG A 402 4.40 5.15 -14.40
C ARG A 402 5.46 4.26 -13.75
N GLU A 403 6.49 3.93 -14.52
CA GLU A 403 7.64 3.11 -14.11
C GLU A 403 8.32 3.59 -12.81
N ASP A 404 8.35 4.91 -12.57
CA ASP A 404 8.93 5.52 -11.36
C ASP A 404 7.94 5.60 -10.18
N SER A 405 6.82 4.87 -10.25
CA SER A 405 5.72 4.87 -9.28
C SER A 405 4.98 6.22 -9.14
N ARG A 406 5.23 7.21 -9.99
CA ARG A 406 4.50 8.49 -9.99
C ARG A 406 3.29 8.43 -10.90
N SER A 407 2.20 9.05 -10.48
CA SER A 407 1.00 9.15 -11.31
C SER A 407 1.09 10.30 -12.32
N TYR A 408 0.35 10.21 -13.44
CA TYR A 408 0.25 11.31 -14.41
C TYR A 408 -0.24 12.61 -13.76
N ALA A 409 -1.22 12.54 -12.86
CA ALA A 409 -1.69 13.69 -12.09
C ALA A 409 -0.56 14.36 -11.29
N ARG A 410 0.39 13.57 -10.75
CA ARG A 410 1.56 14.08 -10.02
C ARG A 410 2.55 14.76 -10.95
N GLU A 411 2.76 14.24 -12.15
CA GLU A 411 3.58 14.90 -13.18
C GLU A 411 2.94 16.23 -13.61
N TRP A 412 1.63 16.26 -13.87
CA TRP A 412 0.92 17.49 -14.24
C TRP A 412 0.95 18.55 -13.15
N ALA A 413 0.78 18.18 -11.88
CA ALA A 413 0.98 19.11 -10.77
C ALA A 413 2.43 19.61 -10.71
N ARG A 414 3.42 18.73 -10.93
CA ARG A 414 4.84 19.10 -10.92
C ARG A 414 5.23 20.09 -12.03
N ALA A 415 4.48 20.14 -13.13
CA ALA A 415 4.72 21.09 -14.22
C ALA A 415 4.74 22.57 -13.77
N TYR A 416 4.03 22.90 -12.68
CA TYR A 416 4.02 24.27 -12.12
C TYR A 416 5.13 24.54 -11.10
N ARG A 417 5.98 23.55 -10.79
CA ARG A 417 6.96 23.64 -9.69
C ARG A 417 7.83 24.89 -9.80
N ASP A 418 8.41 25.16 -10.97
CA ASP A 418 9.35 26.27 -11.13
C ASP A 418 8.64 27.63 -10.99
N LEU A 419 7.40 27.74 -11.49
CA LEU A 419 6.55 28.92 -11.30
C LEU A 419 6.25 29.18 -9.82
N VAL A 420 5.83 28.14 -9.09
CA VAL A 420 5.46 28.21 -7.68
C VAL A 420 6.68 28.49 -6.79
N VAL A 421 7.82 27.83 -7.04
CA VAL A 421 9.07 28.08 -6.32
C VAL A 421 9.55 29.51 -6.55
N ARG A 422 9.53 29.99 -7.79
CA ARG A 422 9.91 31.39 -8.10
C ARG A 422 9.01 32.40 -7.39
N ALA A 423 7.70 32.15 -7.36
CA ALA A 423 6.75 33.00 -6.65
C ALA A 423 7.05 33.03 -5.14
N GLY A 424 7.39 31.88 -4.53
CA GLY A 424 7.77 31.79 -3.12
C GLY A 424 9.13 32.42 -2.78
N ASP A 425 10.09 32.42 -3.72
CA ASP A 425 11.42 33.02 -3.53
C ASP A 425 11.38 34.56 -3.58
N HIS A 426 10.48 35.15 -4.37
CA HIS A 426 10.37 36.60 -4.54
C HIS A 426 8.92 37.12 -4.42
N PRO A 427 8.24 36.87 -3.29
CA PRO A 427 6.81 37.16 -3.18
C PRO A 427 6.49 38.66 -3.12
N GLN A 428 7.49 39.51 -2.87
CA GLN A 428 7.36 40.97 -2.70
C GLN A 428 7.50 41.77 -3.99
N ARG A 429 7.86 41.15 -5.12
CA ARG A 429 8.03 41.89 -6.40
C ARG A 429 6.70 42.40 -6.96
N ASP A 430 5.65 41.59 -6.88
CA ASP A 430 4.27 41.98 -7.18
C ASP A 430 3.33 40.90 -6.60
N GLU A 431 2.55 41.29 -5.60
CA GLU A 431 1.71 40.40 -4.80
C GLU A 431 0.62 39.69 -5.63
N ARG A 432 0.23 40.25 -6.78
CA ARG A 432 -0.86 39.71 -7.63
C ARG A 432 -0.44 38.41 -8.32
N PHE A 433 0.82 38.29 -8.72
CA PHE A 433 1.35 37.03 -9.28
C PHE A 433 1.42 35.96 -8.20
N PHE A 434 1.90 36.33 -7.02
CA PHE A 434 1.95 35.41 -5.88
C PHE A 434 0.55 34.89 -5.53
N GLU A 435 -0.44 35.78 -5.47
CA GLU A 435 -1.85 35.42 -5.26
C GLU A 435 -2.33 34.38 -6.27
N SER A 436 -2.10 34.63 -7.56
CA SER A 436 -2.50 33.70 -8.61
C SER A 436 -1.85 32.32 -8.42
N CYS A 437 -0.57 32.27 -8.06
CA CYS A 437 0.16 31.03 -7.76
C CYS A 437 -0.40 30.30 -6.53
N ALA A 438 -0.73 31.02 -5.45
CA ALA A 438 -1.30 30.45 -4.23
C ALA A 438 -2.65 29.75 -4.49
N TYR A 439 -3.43 30.26 -5.45
CA TYR A 439 -4.74 29.69 -5.78
C TYR A 439 -4.73 28.66 -6.93
N ILE A 440 -3.58 28.30 -7.53
CA ILE A 440 -3.53 27.31 -8.64
C ILE A 440 -4.24 26.02 -8.25
N ALA A 441 -3.91 25.45 -7.08
CA ALA A 441 -4.47 24.18 -6.64
C ALA A 441 -6.00 24.27 -6.47
N ALA A 442 -6.52 25.33 -5.85
CA ALA A 442 -7.95 25.53 -5.68
C ALA A 442 -8.68 25.69 -7.03
N HIS A 443 -8.12 26.47 -7.95
CA HIS A 443 -8.72 26.66 -9.29
C HIS A 443 -8.72 25.38 -10.11
N VAL A 444 -7.60 24.64 -10.14
CA VAL A 444 -7.53 23.38 -10.88
C VAL A 444 -8.45 22.34 -10.23
N MET A 445 -8.46 22.23 -8.90
CA MET A 445 -9.33 21.30 -8.16
C MET A 445 -10.81 21.53 -8.48
N ARG A 446 -11.25 22.80 -8.48
CA ARG A 446 -12.64 23.20 -8.75
C ARG A 446 -13.09 22.79 -10.15
N GLU A 447 -12.19 22.90 -11.11
CA GLU A 447 -12.44 22.54 -12.49
C GLU A 447 -12.29 21.03 -12.74
N ALA A 448 -11.35 20.36 -12.08
CA ALA A 448 -11.07 18.94 -12.21
C ALA A 448 -12.15 18.06 -11.56
N ARG A 449 -12.68 18.43 -10.38
CA ARG A 449 -13.77 17.69 -9.70
C ARG A 449 -15.05 17.58 -10.52
N LYS A 450 -15.25 18.48 -11.50
CA LYS A 450 -16.38 18.41 -12.45
C LYS A 450 -16.26 17.25 -13.44
N VAL A 451 -15.06 16.69 -13.61
CA VAL A 451 -14.75 15.70 -14.66
C VAL A 451 -14.00 14.47 -14.15
N ALA A 452 -13.44 14.50 -12.94
CA ALA A 452 -12.61 13.45 -12.37
C ALA A 452 -12.98 13.18 -10.90
N PRO A 453 -12.85 11.92 -10.43
CA PRO A 453 -13.09 11.56 -9.05
C PRO A 453 -11.94 12.04 -8.12
N PRO A 454 -12.17 12.10 -6.80
CA PRO A 454 -11.22 12.66 -5.84
C PRO A 454 -9.81 12.05 -5.90
N GLU A 455 -9.70 10.73 -6.05
CA GLU A 455 -8.42 9.99 -6.06
C GLU A 455 -7.48 10.45 -7.17
N ALA A 456 -8.02 10.96 -8.27
CA ALA A 456 -7.24 11.47 -9.39
C ALA A 456 -6.61 12.84 -9.09
N THR A 457 -7.27 13.64 -8.24
CA THR A 457 -6.92 15.05 -7.99
C THR A 457 -5.98 15.25 -6.80
N ASP A 458 -5.69 14.18 -6.07
CA ASP A 458 -4.81 14.11 -4.91
C ASP A 458 -3.43 14.77 -5.12
N ALA A 459 -2.89 14.70 -6.34
CA ALA A 459 -1.62 15.33 -6.66
C ALA A 459 -1.60 16.87 -6.47
N LEU A 460 -2.76 17.53 -6.53
CA LEU A 460 -2.88 18.99 -6.46
C LEU A 460 -2.50 19.56 -5.09
N PHE A 461 -2.61 18.77 -4.01
CA PHE A 461 -2.15 19.15 -2.67
C PHE A 461 -0.64 19.39 -2.59
N ASN A 462 0.15 18.85 -3.53
CA ASN A 462 1.60 19.05 -3.58
C ASN A 462 1.98 20.49 -3.97
N LEU A 463 1.12 21.21 -4.69
CA LEU A 463 1.38 22.59 -5.12
C LEU A 463 1.48 23.57 -3.95
N PRO A 464 0.46 23.71 -3.07
CA PRO A 464 0.57 24.57 -1.89
C PRO A 464 1.63 24.08 -0.91
N ALA A 465 1.89 22.76 -0.81
CA ALA A 465 3.02 22.25 -0.03
C ALA A 465 4.38 22.74 -0.57
N THR A 466 4.54 22.76 -1.89
CA THR A 466 5.76 23.28 -2.54
C THR A 466 5.90 24.80 -2.34
N LEU A 467 4.79 25.54 -2.45
CA LEU A 467 4.78 27.00 -2.22
C LEU A 467 5.13 27.35 -0.77
N PHE A 468 4.53 26.66 0.19
CA PHE A 468 4.80 26.84 1.62
C PHE A 468 6.29 26.63 1.93
N ARG A 469 6.87 25.54 1.42
CA ARG A 469 8.29 25.25 1.58
C ARG A 469 9.17 26.33 0.96
N ALA A 470 8.84 26.78 -0.25
CA ALA A 470 9.59 27.86 -0.91
C ALA A 470 9.55 29.18 -0.09
N LEU A 471 8.41 29.52 0.53
CA LEU A 471 8.30 30.68 1.42
C LEU A 471 9.21 30.55 2.65
N VAL A 472 9.15 29.41 3.34
CA VAL A 472 9.93 29.16 4.57
C VAL A 472 11.43 29.10 4.26
N ASP A 473 11.83 28.36 3.23
CA ASP A 473 13.23 28.24 2.80
C ASP A 473 13.77 29.58 2.25
N GLY A 474 12.92 30.34 1.56
CA GLY A 474 13.24 31.71 1.10
C GLY A 474 13.43 32.69 2.26
N ALA A 475 12.61 32.60 3.31
CA ALA A 475 12.77 33.41 4.52
C ALA A 475 14.07 33.04 5.28
N ALA A 476 14.37 31.75 5.42
CA ALA A 476 15.60 31.29 6.07
C ALA A 476 16.86 31.75 5.30
N ARG A 477 16.85 31.70 3.95
CA ARG A 477 17.96 32.22 3.12
C ARG A 477 18.18 33.72 3.30
N ARG A 478 17.12 34.52 3.27
CA ARG A 478 17.20 35.98 3.52
C ARG A 478 17.74 36.30 4.91
N GLN A 479 17.32 35.53 5.92
CA GLN A 479 17.87 35.64 7.27
C GLN A 479 19.36 35.30 7.31
N ALA A 480 19.77 34.24 6.59
CA ALA A 480 21.17 33.82 6.52
C ALA A 480 22.06 34.88 5.84
N GLU A 481 21.58 35.48 4.75
CA GLU A 481 22.26 36.56 4.04
C GLU A 481 22.43 37.81 4.91
N ALA A 482 21.41 38.17 5.70
CA ALA A 482 21.47 39.34 6.58
C ALA A 482 22.31 39.12 7.86
N ALA A 483 22.23 37.92 8.45
CA ALA A 483 22.94 37.58 9.69
C ALA A 483 24.34 36.99 9.47
N GLY A 484 24.71 36.66 8.23
CA GLY A 484 25.99 36.03 7.86
C GLY A 484 26.08 34.53 8.17
N ALA A 485 25.02 33.92 8.71
CA ALA A 485 24.93 32.49 9.00
C ALA A 485 23.47 32.02 8.97
N PRO A 486 23.18 30.77 8.56
CA PRO A 486 21.81 30.25 8.58
C PRO A 486 21.27 30.18 10.01
N PRO A 487 19.94 30.34 10.22
CA PRO A 487 19.33 30.19 11.53
C PRO A 487 19.61 28.79 12.08
N ALA A 488 19.91 28.70 13.38
CA ALA A 488 20.05 27.41 14.03
C ALA A 488 18.72 26.64 13.93
N ARG A 489 18.80 25.32 13.72
CA ARG A 489 17.61 24.47 13.55
C ARG A 489 16.67 24.64 14.75
N GLY A 490 15.39 24.91 14.49
CA GLY A 490 14.38 25.14 15.53
C GLY A 490 14.46 26.52 16.20
N SER A 491 15.55 27.28 16.06
CA SER A 491 15.66 28.60 16.70
C SER A 491 14.72 29.63 16.05
N LEU A 492 14.06 30.42 16.89
CA LEU A 492 13.07 31.39 16.44
C LEU A 492 13.73 32.56 15.70
N PHE A 493 13.20 32.91 14.53
CA PHE A 493 13.64 34.08 13.75
C PHE A 493 12.48 34.78 13.04
N THR A 494 12.75 35.98 12.56
CA THR A 494 11.87 36.76 11.67
C THR A 494 12.73 37.29 10.54
N PRO A 495 12.34 37.13 9.27
CA PRO A 495 13.19 37.48 8.14
C PRO A 495 13.57 38.96 8.11
N ALA A 496 14.86 39.24 7.89
CA ALA A 496 15.38 40.59 7.75
C ALA A 496 14.96 41.27 6.42
N GLY A 497 14.84 42.61 6.45
CA GLY A 497 14.69 43.45 5.24
C GLY A 497 13.32 43.44 4.56
N SER A 498 12.36 42.64 5.01
CA SER A 498 10.98 42.70 4.54
C SER A 498 10.17 43.74 5.30
N GLY A 499 9.47 44.65 4.62
CA GLY A 499 8.42 45.45 5.25
C GLY A 499 7.44 44.51 5.96
N ALA A 500 7.24 44.68 7.28
CA ALA A 500 6.44 43.75 8.08
C ALA A 500 5.01 43.58 7.54
N ALA A 501 4.45 44.64 6.94
CA ALA A 501 3.14 44.62 6.28
C ALA A 501 3.13 43.82 4.96
N GLU A 502 4.15 43.95 4.13
CA GLU A 502 4.28 43.24 2.85
C GLU A 502 4.52 41.74 3.06
N TYR A 503 5.34 41.35 4.05
CA TYR A 503 5.52 39.93 4.34
C TYR A 503 4.27 39.29 4.94
N ARG A 504 3.50 40.05 5.74
CA ARG A 504 2.19 39.62 6.26
C ARG A 504 1.17 39.40 5.12
N SER A 505 1.14 40.29 4.13
CA SER A 505 0.20 40.21 3.00
C SER A 505 0.43 38.95 2.13
N VAL A 506 1.68 38.49 2.02
CA VAL A 506 2.06 37.25 1.33
C VAL A 506 1.48 36.04 2.05
N TRP A 507 1.65 35.96 3.36
CA TRP A 507 1.06 34.88 4.15
C TRP A 507 -0.46 34.87 4.10
N LEU A 508 -1.11 36.03 4.16
CA LEU A 508 -2.56 36.14 4.00
C LEU A 508 -3.05 35.55 2.67
N ARG A 509 -2.33 35.79 1.57
CA ARG A 509 -2.67 35.22 0.25
C ARG A 509 -2.42 33.73 0.17
N PHE A 510 -1.34 33.24 0.79
CA PHE A 510 -1.10 31.81 0.90
C PHE A 510 -2.23 31.12 1.67
N VAL A 511 -2.58 31.64 2.85
CA VAL A 511 -3.68 31.14 3.69
C VAL A 511 -4.99 31.18 2.91
N GLY A 512 -5.30 32.29 2.21
CA GLY A 512 -6.49 32.40 1.38
C GLY A 512 -6.54 31.36 0.24
N GLY A 513 -5.41 31.09 -0.42
CA GLY A 513 -5.32 30.05 -1.46
C GLY A 513 -5.52 28.64 -0.90
N TRP A 514 -4.96 28.35 0.27
CA TRP A 514 -5.14 27.08 0.99
C TRP A 514 -6.58 26.89 1.47
N GLU A 515 -7.16 27.92 2.09
CA GLU A 515 -8.55 27.91 2.53
C GLU A 515 -9.56 27.85 1.37
N SER A 516 -9.24 28.42 0.22
CA SER A 516 -10.06 28.26 -1.00
C SER A 516 -10.03 26.83 -1.52
N LEU A 517 -8.93 26.09 -1.31
CA LEU A 517 -8.88 24.67 -1.60
C LEU A 517 -9.80 23.90 -0.66
N ALA A 518 -9.82 24.22 0.65
CA ALA A 518 -10.81 23.69 1.60
C ALA A 518 -12.26 23.93 1.16
N ASP A 519 -12.60 25.15 0.70
CA ASP A 519 -13.95 25.44 0.18
C ASP A 519 -14.30 24.56 -1.02
N THR A 520 -13.32 24.30 -1.88
CA THR A 520 -13.51 23.51 -3.10
C THR A 520 -13.72 22.01 -2.82
N ILE A 521 -13.10 21.50 -1.75
CA ILE A 521 -13.19 20.07 -1.41
C ILE A 521 -14.38 19.75 -0.49
N SER A 522 -14.89 20.76 0.21
CA SER A 522 -16.01 20.61 1.15
C SER A 522 -17.30 20.23 0.41
N PRO A 523 -18.07 19.25 0.92
CA PRO A 523 -19.33 18.83 0.30
C PRO A 523 -20.43 19.90 0.50
N GLU A 524 -21.50 19.83 -0.29
CA GLU A 524 -22.67 20.73 -0.18
C GLU A 524 -23.60 20.34 0.97
N SER A 525 -24.23 21.29 1.67
CA SER A 525 -24.98 21.10 2.94
C SER A 525 -26.07 20.00 2.99
N GLU A 526 -26.53 19.49 1.86
CA GLU A 526 -27.56 18.43 1.75
C GLU A 526 -27.03 17.16 1.05
N ALA A 527 -25.72 16.92 1.09
CA ALA A 527 -25.11 15.81 0.37
C ALA A 527 -25.56 14.43 0.86
N SER A 528 -25.63 13.47 -0.08
CA SER A 528 -25.87 12.06 0.22
C SER A 528 -24.74 11.46 1.07
N TRP A 529 -24.99 10.31 1.71
CA TRP A 529 -23.94 9.63 2.49
C TRP A 529 -22.76 9.27 1.59
N GLU A 530 -23.02 8.78 0.39
CA GLU A 530 -22.02 8.42 -0.61
C GLU A 530 -21.15 9.62 -1.01
N THR A 531 -21.75 10.80 -1.12
CA THR A 531 -21.01 12.04 -1.39
C THR A 531 -20.10 12.44 -0.22
N LEU A 532 -20.57 12.25 1.03
CA LEU A 532 -19.77 12.48 2.23
C LEU A 532 -18.59 11.50 2.33
N GLN A 533 -18.83 10.23 2.02
CA GLN A 533 -17.79 9.20 1.95
C GLN A 533 -16.72 9.56 0.90
N ALA A 534 -17.14 10.00 -0.28
CA ALA A 534 -16.23 10.42 -1.35
C ALA A 534 -15.45 11.70 -1.03
N ALA A 535 -15.99 12.60 -0.20
CA ALA A 535 -15.32 13.84 0.18
C ALA A 535 -14.25 13.63 1.27
N TRP A 536 -14.41 12.63 2.14
CA TRP A 536 -13.54 12.41 3.30
C TRP A 536 -12.05 12.31 2.98
N PRO A 537 -11.58 11.53 1.98
CA PRO A 537 -10.15 11.42 1.70
C PRO A 537 -9.48 12.76 1.41
N SER A 538 -10.14 13.65 0.67
CA SER A 538 -9.62 15.00 0.40
C SER A 538 -9.60 15.87 1.66
N ILE A 539 -10.64 15.78 2.50
CA ILE A 539 -10.75 16.57 3.75
C ILE A 539 -9.72 16.11 4.77
N SER A 540 -9.60 14.80 4.98
CA SER A 540 -8.60 14.22 5.88
C SER A 540 -7.19 14.59 5.45
N ARG A 541 -6.89 14.48 4.14
CA ARG A 541 -5.60 14.94 3.60
C ARG A 541 -5.35 16.43 3.83
N HIS A 542 -6.36 17.28 3.65
CA HIS A 542 -6.24 18.71 3.92
C HIS A 542 -5.95 19.00 5.40
N LEU A 543 -6.58 18.26 6.33
CA LEU A 543 -6.29 18.34 7.76
C LEU A 543 -4.85 17.90 8.06
N HIS A 544 -4.48 16.72 7.59
CA HIS A 544 -3.15 16.13 7.76
C HIS A 544 -2.05 17.06 7.26
N ASP A 545 -2.16 17.56 6.02
CA ASP A 545 -1.15 18.46 5.46
C ASP A 545 -1.14 19.82 6.21
N SER A 546 -2.27 20.27 6.78
CA SER A 546 -2.29 21.49 7.61
C SER A 546 -1.46 21.32 8.88
N ALA A 547 -1.61 20.17 9.55
CA ALA A 547 -0.81 19.81 10.72
C ALA A 547 0.69 19.67 10.37
N LEU A 548 1.01 19.02 9.25
CA LEU A 548 2.39 18.85 8.80
C LEU A 548 3.09 20.19 8.51
N ARG A 549 2.36 21.20 8.01
CA ARG A 549 2.91 22.55 7.76
C ARG A 549 3.29 23.26 9.05
N ILE A 550 2.54 23.07 10.14
CA ILE A 550 2.91 23.59 11.46
C ILE A 550 4.24 22.97 11.90
N ALA A 551 4.38 21.64 11.79
CA ALA A 551 5.63 20.96 12.14
C ALA A 551 6.82 21.44 11.29
N GLN A 552 6.61 21.66 9.98
CA GLN A 552 7.63 22.21 9.09
C GLN A 552 8.03 23.64 9.47
N ALA A 553 7.06 24.51 9.75
CA ALA A 553 7.33 25.89 10.20
C ALA A 553 8.02 25.93 11.57
N ALA A 554 7.56 25.10 12.52
CA ALA A 554 8.14 24.97 13.83
C ALA A 554 9.61 24.52 13.76
N LYS A 555 9.89 23.49 12.96
CA LYS A 555 11.26 23.02 12.73
C LYS A 555 12.15 24.10 12.09
N ALA A 556 11.60 24.89 11.18
CA ALA A 556 12.32 26.01 10.58
C ALA A 556 12.57 27.14 11.57
N GLY A 557 11.62 27.42 12.47
CA GLY A 557 11.69 28.49 13.46
C GLY A 557 11.19 29.86 12.97
N GLU A 558 10.51 29.93 11.82
CA GLU A 558 10.02 31.20 11.25
C GLU A 558 8.71 31.63 11.92
N ARG A 559 8.74 32.72 12.69
CA ARG A 559 7.61 33.14 13.56
C ARG A 559 6.31 33.41 12.80
N GLN A 560 6.34 34.03 11.61
CA GLN A 560 5.13 34.28 10.84
C GLN A 560 4.55 32.98 10.27
N ALA A 561 5.38 32.09 9.73
CA ALA A 561 4.96 30.77 9.26
C ALA A 561 4.30 29.97 10.38
N ILE A 562 4.91 29.94 11.58
CA ILE A 562 4.33 29.28 12.77
C ILE A 562 2.97 29.92 13.10
N GLY A 563 2.92 31.24 13.22
CA GLY A 563 1.69 31.98 13.55
C GLY A 563 0.55 31.68 12.57
N TRP A 564 0.76 31.87 11.27
CA TRP A 564 -0.26 31.65 10.24
C TRP A 564 -0.67 30.19 10.09
N SER A 565 0.26 29.24 10.17
CA SER A 565 -0.08 27.81 10.07
C SER A 565 -0.83 27.30 11.31
N VAL A 566 -0.50 27.78 12.51
CA VAL A 566 -1.29 27.50 13.72
C VAL A 566 -2.70 28.10 13.59
N ASP A 567 -2.81 29.34 13.13
CA ASP A 567 -4.10 30.00 12.94
C ASP A 567 -4.99 29.25 11.93
N MET A 568 -4.41 28.75 10.84
CA MET A 568 -5.08 27.86 9.89
C MET A 568 -5.64 26.62 10.57
N MET A 569 -4.86 25.94 11.43
CA MET A 569 -5.31 24.74 12.14
C MET A 569 -6.42 25.04 13.16
N LEU A 570 -6.28 26.12 13.95
CA LEU A 570 -7.30 26.49 14.95
C LEU A 570 -8.62 26.90 14.30
N LYS A 571 -8.58 27.54 13.12
CA LYS A 571 -9.77 27.96 12.36
C LYS A 571 -10.30 26.89 11.39
N TRP A 572 -9.56 25.81 11.20
CA TRP A 572 -9.81 24.76 10.20
C TRP A 572 -11.21 24.16 10.29
N ARG A 573 -11.62 23.73 11.50
CA ARG A 573 -12.92 23.09 11.76
C ARG A 573 -14.06 23.97 11.26
N ARG A 574 -14.07 25.24 11.67
CA ARG A 574 -15.14 26.19 11.30
C ARG A 574 -15.15 26.47 9.81
N LYS A 575 -13.97 26.49 9.16
CA LYS A 575 -13.83 26.69 7.72
C LYS A 575 -14.48 25.54 6.94
N ILE A 576 -14.18 24.29 7.30
CA ILE A 576 -14.75 23.10 6.64
C ILE A 576 -16.24 22.94 6.95
N LEU A 577 -16.65 23.23 8.19
CA LEU A 577 -18.04 23.08 8.63
C LEU A 577 -18.93 24.30 8.33
N LEU A 578 -18.43 25.34 7.66
CA LEU A 578 -19.18 26.59 7.46
C LEU A 578 -20.54 26.36 6.74
N GLY A 579 -20.62 25.35 5.86
CA GLY A 579 -21.84 24.93 5.18
C GLY A 579 -22.66 23.85 5.89
N TRP A 580 -22.12 23.23 6.94
CA TRP A 580 -22.67 22.02 7.57
C TRP A 580 -22.98 22.15 9.04
N ASN A 581 -22.52 23.22 9.69
CA ASN A 581 -22.62 23.42 11.12
C ASN A 581 -24.09 23.35 11.57
N THR A 582 -24.52 22.17 11.99
CA THR A 582 -25.82 21.95 12.62
C THR A 582 -25.85 22.56 14.01
N GLY A 583 -24.66 22.92 14.55
CA GLY A 583 -24.47 23.35 15.92
C GLY A 583 -24.75 22.23 16.91
N HIS A 584 -24.77 20.97 16.45
CA HIS A 584 -25.29 19.83 17.21
C HIS A 584 -24.39 18.58 17.12
N GLY A 585 -23.28 18.60 16.38
CA GLY A 585 -22.36 17.45 16.28
C GLY A 585 -21.82 16.97 17.65
N TYR A 586 -21.59 17.91 18.58
CA TYR A 586 -21.15 17.62 19.95
C TYR A 586 -22.22 16.93 20.83
N ALA A 587 -23.48 16.88 20.37
CA ALA A 587 -24.61 16.35 21.14
C ALA A 587 -24.93 14.88 20.83
N LEU A 588 -24.12 14.20 20.01
CA LEU A 588 -24.28 12.77 19.73
C LEU A 588 -23.83 11.93 20.93
N VAL A 589 -24.81 11.25 21.54
CA VAL A 589 -24.68 10.45 22.76
C VAL A 589 -24.40 8.99 22.36
N ARG A 590 -23.18 8.49 22.65
CA ARG A 590 -22.61 7.12 22.39
C ARG A 590 -22.20 6.84 20.92
N PRO A 591 -21.35 5.82 20.61
CA PRO A 591 -19.95 5.54 21.00
C PRO A 591 -18.92 6.37 20.17
N ILE A 592 -17.63 6.01 20.20
CA ILE A 592 -16.50 6.67 19.51
C ILE A 592 -16.84 6.97 18.03
N VAL A 593 -17.23 8.20 17.71
CA VAL A 593 -17.45 8.63 16.33
C VAL A 593 -16.09 8.87 15.68
N THR A 594 -15.70 8.00 14.76
CA THR A 594 -14.44 8.11 14.00
C THR A 594 -14.70 8.02 12.50
N ALA A 595 -13.69 8.36 11.69
CA ALA A 595 -13.76 8.20 10.24
C ALA A 595 -13.98 6.76 9.78
N GLY A 596 -13.79 5.76 10.65
CA GLY A 596 -14.14 4.37 10.36
C GLY A 596 -15.63 4.18 10.03
N LEU A 597 -16.52 5.05 10.55
CA LEU A 597 -17.94 5.03 10.19
C LEU A 597 -18.18 5.42 8.73
N LEU A 598 -17.36 6.31 8.16
CA LEU A 598 -17.47 6.73 6.76
C LEU A 598 -17.08 5.62 5.78
N ARG A 599 -16.51 4.50 6.25
CA ARG A 599 -16.24 3.33 5.40
C ARG A 599 -17.43 2.36 5.31
N LYS A 600 -18.50 2.60 6.09
CA LYS A 600 -19.69 1.74 6.16
C LYS A 600 -20.88 2.36 5.44
N PRO A 601 -21.80 1.56 4.88
CA PRO A 601 -23.06 2.05 4.35
C PRO A 601 -23.93 2.66 5.46
N TRP A 602 -24.81 3.59 5.10
CA TRP A 602 -25.60 4.34 6.09
C TRP A 602 -26.47 3.44 6.98
N GLU A 603 -26.99 2.34 6.45
CA GLU A 603 -27.81 1.38 7.18
C GLU A 603 -27.05 0.78 8.38
N GLU A 604 -25.77 0.46 8.18
CA GLU A 604 -24.90 -0.05 9.24
C GLU A 604 -24.55 1.03 10.27
N VAL A 605 -24.36 2.28 9.82
CA VAL A 605 -24.08 3.41 10.71
C VAL A 605 -25.30 3.74 11.57
N ALA A 606 -26.49 3.76 10.97
CA ALA A 606 -27.75 3.97 11.69
C ALA A 606 -28.02 2.86 12.72
N ALA A 607 -27.65 1.60 12.42
CA ALA A 607 -27.78 0.47 13.33
C ALA A 607 -26.88 0.57 14.58
N VAL A 608 -25.86 1.44 14.59
CA VAL A 608 -25.06 1.73 15.79
C VAL A 608 -25.91 2.38 16.89
N GLY A 609 -27.04 3.00 16.52
CA GLY A 609 -27.96 3.64 17.47
C GLY A 609 -27.40 4.97 18.00
N LEU A 610 -26.70 5.72 17.15
CA LEU A 610 -26.29 7.10 17.46
C LEU A 610 -27.54 7.94 17.64
N ALA A 611 -27.65 8.65 18.77
CA ALA A 611 -28.82 9.47 19.06
C ALA A 611 -28.42 10.82 19.66
N ARG A 612 -29.23 11.84 19.35
CA ARG A 612 -29.19 13.17 19.93
C ARG A 612 -30.48 13.38 20.70
N LEU A 613 -30.42 13.51 22.03
CA LEU A 613 -31.62 13.74 22.87
C LEU A 613 -32.77 12.78 22.54
N ASP A 614 -32.47 11.48 22.40
CA ASP A 614 -33.42 10.40 22.04
C ASP A 614 -33.96 10.41 20.59
N GLU A 615 -33.50 11.33 19.73
CA GLU A 615 -33.73 11.29 18.28
C GLU A 615 -32.58 10.58 17.54
N PRO A 616 -32.86 9.77 16.51
CA PRO A 616 -31.80 9.13 15.72
C PRO A 616 -30.94 10.17 15.00
N ALA A 617 -29.62 9.98 15.04
CA ALA A 617 -28.65 10.87 14.45
C ALA A 617 -28.85 11.03 12.94
N LYS A 618 -28.75 12.27 12.45
CA LYS A 618 -28.76 12.57 11.01
C LYS A 618 -27.38 12.36 10.41
N ARG A 619 -27.32 12.08 9.10
CA ARG A 619 -26.07 11.93 8.33
C ARG A 619 -25.10 13.09 8.54
N ALA A 620 -25.61 14.32 8.47
CA ALA A 620 -24.85 15.54 8.68
C ALA A 620 -24.23 15.63 10.08
N GLU A 621 -24.98 15.25 11.12
CA GLU A 621 -24.53 15.29 12.51
C GLU A 621 -23.40 14.29 12.75
N VAL A 622 -23.51 13.08 12.17
CA VAL A 622 -22.45 12.06 12.24
C VAL A 622 -21.20 12.54 11.52
N PHE A 623 -21.33 13.11 10.33
CA PHE A 623 -20.19 13.64 9.57
C PHE A 623 -19.51 14.82 10.28
N GLU A 624 -20.29 15.75 10.84
CA GLU A 624 -19.80 16.87 11.65
C GLU A 624 -18.98 16.36 12.84
N ALA A 625 -19.49 15.36 13.57
CA ALA A 625 -18.78 14.75 14.69
C ALA A 625 -17.50 14.02 14.26
N VAL A 626 -17.48 13.34 13.09
CA VAL A 626 -16.25 12.73 12.55
C VAL A 626 -15.19 13.79 12.25
N VAL A 627 -15.57 14.88 11.57
CA VAL A 627 -14.66 15.98 11.19
C VAL A 627 -14.11 16.67 12.44
N GLU A 628 -14.96 16.94 13.43
CA GLU A 628 -14.58 17.57 14.70
C GLU A 628 -13.62 16.68 15.49
N ASN A 629 -13.92 15.39 15.58
CA ASN A 629 -13.07 14.43 16.27
C ASN A 629 -11.71 14.28 15.60
N ALA A 630 -11.66 14.17 14.26
CA ALA A 630 -10.40 14.11 13.53
C ALA A 630 -9.55 15.37 13.71
N TRP A 631 -10.16 16.55 13.67
CA TRP A 631 -9.48 17.81 13.91
C TRP A 631 -8.85 17.87 15.31
N LEU A 632 -9.62 17.54 16.36
CA LEU A 632 -9.13 17.50 17.74
C LEU A 632 -8.02 16.45 17.93
N ASP A 633 -8.20 15.26 17.36
CA ASP A 633 -7.25 14.15 17.49
C ASP A 633 -5.92 14.50 16.79
N SER A 634 -5.98 15.09 15.60
CA SER A 634 -4.80 15.63 14.90
C SER A 634 -4.13 16.76 15.68
N GLN A 635 -4.88 17.65 16.33
CA GLN A 635 -4.31 18.72 17.16
C GLN A 635 -3.56 18.16 18.37
N VAL A 636 -4.12 17.16 19.05
CA VAL A 636 -3.48 16.51 20.22
C VAL A 636 -2.21 15.76 19.79
N VAL A 637 -2.27 14.96 18.72
CA VAL A 637 -1.11 14.22 18.21
C VAL A 637 -0.02 15.16 17.69
N LEU A 638 -0.39 16.25 17.00
CA LEU A 638 0.55 17.29 16.59
C LEU A 638 1.21 17.96 17.79
N ALA A 639 0.43 18.32 18.82
CA ALA A 639 0.98 18.93 20.03
C ALA A 639 1.94 18.00 20.76
N CYS A 640 1.60 16.71 20.90
CA CYS A 640 2.50 15.69 21.44
C CYS A 640 3.79 15.59 20.62
N SER A 641 3.68 15.48 19.30
CA SER A 641 4.84 15.39 18.42
C SER A 641 5.74 16.62 18.53
N LEU A 642 5.18 17.84 18.58
CA LEU A 642 5.93 19.08 18.78
C LEU A 642 6.62 19.14 20.16
N ILE A 643 6.01 18.60 21.23
CA ILE A 643 6.66 18.48 22.55
C ILE A 643 7.90 17.58 22.45
N GLY A 644 7.84 16.51 21.66
CA GLY A 644 8.98 15.64 21.39
C GLY A 644 10.14 16.37 20.70
N LEU A 645 9.83 17.34 19.84
CA LEU A 645 10.80 18.15 19.10
C LEU A 645 11.38 19.34 19.88
N MET A 646 10.89 19.62 21.10
CA MET A 646 11.35 20.74 21.91
C MET A 646 12.78 20.51 22.43
N GLY A 647 13.64 21.51 22.28
CA GLY A 647 14.99 21.54 22.82
C GLY A 647 15.04 21.72 24.35
N GLU A 648 16.16 22.24 24.84
CA GLU A 648 16.39 22.49 26.27
C GLU A 648 15.89 23.88 26.70
N ALA A 649 15.49 24.00 27.97
CA ALA A 649 15.08 25.29 28.52
C ALA A 649 16.25 26.25 28.72
N GLY A 650 16.01 27.53 28.42
CA GLY A 650 16.97 28.61 28.67
C GLY A 650 16.96 29.08 30.13
N ALA A 651 17.63 30.21 30.39
CA ALA A 651 17.75 30.81 31.72
C ALA A 651 16.40 31.19 32.37
N THR A 652 15.35 31.37 31.57
CA THR A 652 13.98 31.66 32.00
C THR A 652 13.23 30.42 32.54
N GLY A 653 13.83 29.23 32.43
CA GLY A 653 13.18 27.95 32.74
C GLY A 653 12.15 27.54 31.69
N ARG A 654 12.10 28.22 30.54
CA ARG A 654 11.22 27.94 29.40
C ARG A 654 12.03 27.54 28.19
N ILE A 655 11.40 26.77 27.31
CA ILE A 655 11.96 26.40 26.02
C ILE A 655 11.52 27.47 25.02
N GLU A 656 12.47 28.07 24.31
CA GLU A 656 12.26 29.20 23.40
C GLU A 656 12.68 28.83 21.97
N ASP A 657 12.03 27.81 21.42
CA ASP A 657 12.20 27.34 20.05
C ASP A 657 10.87 27.29 19.28
N GLY A 658 10.94 27.01 17.98
CA GLY A 658 9.79 26.90 17.10
C GLY A 658 8.77 25.84 17.52
N PRO A 659 9.18 24.60 17.86
CA PRO A 659 8.27 23.59 18.42
C PRO A 659 7.56 24.05 19.69
N ALA A 660 8.27 24.72 20.61
CA ALA A 660 7.71 25.30 21.82
C ALA A 660 6.66 26.38 21.54
N GLU A 661 6.94 27.30 20.62
CA GLU A 661 6.01 28.36 20.23
C GLU A 661 4.73 27.77 19.61
N ALA A 662 4.87 26.82 18.69
CA ALA A 662 3.74 26.15 18.03
C ALA A 662 2.89 25.31 19.02
N ALA A 663 3.52 24.45 19.81
CA ALA A 663 2.82 23.60 20.78
C ALA A 663 2.11 24.44 21.86
N GLY A 664 2.75 25.50 22.33
CA GLY A 664 2.14 26.43 23.28
C GLY A 664 0.92 27.14 22.71
N ALA A 665 0.99 27.59 21.44
CA ALA A 665 -0.14 28.24 20.78
C ALA A 665 -1.31 27.27 20.54
N LEU A 666 -1.05 26.04 20.11
CA LEU A 666 -2.07 24.99 19.97
C LEU A 666 -2.70 24.60 21.31
N PHE A 667 -1.91 24.44 22.36
CA PHE A 667 -2.39 24.09 23.70
C PHE A 667 -3.29 25.18 24.27
N ARG A 668 -2.91 26.46 24.13
CA ARG A 668 -3.67 27.60 24.64
C ARG A 668 -4.84 28.02 23.75
N ASN A 669 -4.99 27.38 22.58
CA ASN A 669 -5.91 27.79 21.52
C ASN A 669 -5.75 29.29 21.18
N GLN A 670 -4.50 29.71 21.02
CA GLN A 670 -4.12 31.10 20.85
C GLN A 670 -4.00 31.44 19.35
N SER A 671 -5.01 32.11 18.81
CA SER A 671 -5.00 32.63 17.43
C SER A 671 -3.87 33.64 17.22
N PHE A 672 -3.19 33.57 16.09
CA PHE A 672 -2.14 34.53 15.72
C PHE A 672 -2.72 35.88 15.27
N ASP A 673 -3.79 35.87 14.48
CA ASP A 673 -4.54 37.07 14.10
C ASP A 673 -5.94 37.09 14.74
N PRO A 674 -6.09 37.77 15.88
CA PRO A 674 -7.38 37.90 16.57
C PRO A 674 -8.33 38.89 15.89
N SER A 675 -7.86 39.71 14.94
CA SER A 675 -8.63 40.81 14.36
C SER A 675 -9.54 40.41 13.19
N ALA A 676 -9.35 39.20 12.64
CA ALA A 676 -9.99 38.78 11.39
C ALA A 676 -11.41 38.19 11.53
N SER A 677 -11.88 37.83 12.74
CA SER A 677 -13.30 37.45 12.94
C SER A 677 -13.74 37.53 14.41
N TYR A 678 -15.06 37.68 14.63
CA TYR A 678 -15.76 37.47 15.91
C TYR A 678 -15.56 36.00 16.35
N HIS A 679 -14.38 35.68 16.87
CA HIS A 679 -14.07 34.39 17.48
C HIS A 679 -14.13 34.57 19.00
N PRO A 680 -15.09 33.94 19.70
CA PRO A 680 -14.91 33.73 21.12
C PRO A 680 -13.60 32.95 21.30
N ARG A 681 -12.71 33.41 22.19
CA ARG A 681 -11.52 32.64 22.55
C ARG A 681 -12.00 31.30 23.09
N GLU A 682 -11.86 30.21 22.32
CA GLU A 682 -12.15 28.91 22.88
C GLU A 682 -11.09 28.60 23.95
N PRO A 683 -11.45 27.80 24.98
CA PRO A 683 -10.54 27.52 26.07
C PRO A 683 -9.32 26.72 25.59
N ALA A 684 -8.26 26.79 26.39
CA ALA A 684 -7.11 25.89 26.25
C ALA A 684 -7.54 24.42 26.31
N LEU A 685 -6.74 23.52 25.73
CA LEU A 685 -6.99 22.09 25.77
C LEU A 685 -7.21 21.62 27.21
N SER A 686 -8.38 21.05 27.47
CA SER A 686 -8.73 20.52 28.78
C SER A 686 -8.14 19.12 28.98
N PRO A 687 -7.89 18.69 30.23
CA PRO A 687 -7.48 17.32 30.51
C PRO A 687 -8.43 16.27 29.91
N GLY A 688 -9.75 16.51 29.98
CA GLY A 688 -10.76 15.61 29.41
C GLY A 688 -10.69 15.52 27.90
N THR A 689 -10.47 16.65 27.21
CA THR A 689 -10.29 16.68 25.74
C THR A 689 -9.08 15.87 25.31
N ILE A 690 -7.94 16.04 25.99
CA ILE A 690 -6.71 15.30 25.70
C ILE A 690 -6.92 13.81 25.90
N LEU A 691 -7.52 13.41 27.03
CA LEU A 691 -7.77 12.01 27.34
C LEU A 691 -8.78 11.38 26.36
N HIS A 692 -9.85 12.09 25.98
CA HIS A 692 -10.79 11.63 24.96
C HIS A 692 -10.11 11.35 23.63
N ALA A 693 -9.25 12.27 23.17
CA ALA A 693 -8.53 12.12 21.91
C ALA A 693 -7.58 10.92 21.93
N VAL A 694 -6.75 10.82 22.99
CA VAL A 694 -5.80 9.70 23.15
C VAL A 694 -6.53 8.35 23.17
N LEU A 695 -7.57 8.22 24.01
CA LEU A 695 -8.35 6.99 24.12
C LEU A 695 -9.08 6.65 22.82
N ARG A 696 -9.56 7.64 22.07
CA ARG A 696 -10.23 7.43 20.78
C ARG A 696 -9.25 6.95 19.71
N VAL A 697 -8.08 7.55 19.59
CA VAL A 697 -7.08 7.16 18.59
C VAL A 697 -6.55 5.75 18.88
N VAL A 698 -6.19 5.47 20.14
CA VAL A 698 -5.70 4.15 20.58
C VAL A 698 -6.80 3.10 20.50
N GLY A 699 -8.02 3.44 20.92
CA GLY A 699 -9.16 2.53 20.88
C GLY A 699 -9.63 2.19 19.46
N ALA A 700 -9.44 3.09 18.50
CA ALA A 700 -9.81 2.91 17.09
C ALA A 700 -8.64 2.48 16.18
N GLY A 701 -7.45 2.22 16.74
CA GLY A 701 -6.28 1.77 15.96
C GLY A 701 -5.99 0.31 16.18
N GLU A 702 -6.09 -0.51 15.14
CA GLU A 702 -5.43 -1.82 15.10
C GLU A 702 -4.01 -1.65 14.56
N ARG A 703 -2.99 -2.07 15.33
CA ARG A 703 -1.55 -1.87 15.02
C ARG A 703 -1.11 -2.41 13.64
N PHE A 704 -1.94 -3.22 12.99
CA PHE A 704 -1.66 -3.87 11.70
C PHE A 704 -2.85 -3.89 10.73
N GLU A 705 -4.00 -3.26 11.03
CA GLU A 705 -5.13 -3.17 10.10
C GLU A 705 -5.40 -1.72 9.68
N GLU A 706 -5.93 -1.52 8.46
CA GLU A 706 -6.31 -0.20 7.95
C GLU A 706 -7.39 0.45 8.84
N GLY A 707 -6.99 1.23 9.84
CA GLY A 707 -7.89 1.82 10.85
C GLY A 707 -7.74 3.33 11.01
N TYR A 708 -8.68 3.96 11.72
CA TYR A 708 -8.62 5.40 12.03
C TYR A 708 -7.41 5.75 12.89
N GLY A 709 -7.03 4.89 13.84
CA GLY A 709 -5.83 5.10 14.65
C GLY A 709 -4.55 5.13 13.80
N GLN A 710 -4.46 4.32 12.74
CA GLN A 710 -3.34 4.34 11.79
C GLN A 710 -3.34 5.61 10.93
N GLU A 711 -4.52 6.07 10.49
CA GLU A 711 -4.69 7.32 9.72
C GLU A 711 -4.14 8.53 10.51
N ILE A 712 -4.46 8.62 11.80
CA ILE A 712 -3.91 9.65 12.70
C ILE A 712 -2.45 9.37 13.06
N GLY A 713 -2.06 8.10 13.27
CA GLY A 713 -0.69 7.71 13.60
C GLY A 713 0.31 8.04 12.48
N ALA A 714 -0.11 7.99 11.22
CA ALA A 714 0.71 8.39 10.09
C ALA A 714 1.18 9.87 10.19
N LEU A 715 0.42 10.75 10.86
CA LEU A 715 0.85 12.12 11.13
C LEU A 715 2.05 12.16 12.08
N ALA A 716 2.01 11.41 13.18
CA ALA A 716 3.12 11.31 14.12
C ALA A 716 4.37 10.79 13.42
N GLU A 717 4.24 9.71 12.63
CA GLU A 717 5.35 9.15 11.87
C GLU A 717 5.94 10.14 10.86
N GLU A 718 5.11 10.88 10.12
CA GLU A 718 5.58 11.86 9.15
C GLU A 718 6.27 13.07 9.79
N ILE A 719 5.80 13.50 10.97
CA ILE A 719 6.47 14.55 11.74
C ILE A 719 7.82 14.04 12.23
N ASP A 720 7.91 12.81 12.74
CA ASP A 720 9.16 12.20 13.17
C ASP A 720 10.14 11.99 12.00
N ARG A 721 9.63 11.69 10.79
CA ARG A 721 10.46 11.67 9.56
C ARG A 721 11.06 13.04 9.22
N LEU A 722 10.51 14.15 9.70
CA LEU A 722 11.18 15.44 9.58
C LEU A 722 12.48 15.45 10.40
N GLU A 723 12.63 14.65 11.45
CA GLU A 723 13.85 14.55 12.26
C GLU A 723 14.96 13.75 11.58
N GLY A 724 14.56 12.67 10.90
CA GLY A 724 15.45 11.63 10.38
C GLY A 724 16.59 12.12 9.46
N PRO A 725 17.70 11.36 9.38
CA PRO A 725 18.79 11.68 8.48
C PRO A 725 18.30 11.73 7.03
N ASN A 726 18.93 12.55 6.18
CA ASN A 726 18.62 12.60 4.75
C ASN A 726 18.70 11.18 4.17
N TYR A 727 17.55 10.58 3.87
CA TYR A 727 17.48 9.22 3.38
C TYR A 727 18.06 9.12 1.98
N ILE A 728 18.86 8.07 1.75
CA ILE A 728 19.35 7.76 0.42
C ILE A 728 18.21 7.05 -0.31
N SER A 729 17.83 7.58 -1.47
CA SER A 729 16.79 6.97 -2.31
C SER A 729 17.10 5.49 -2.58
N ALA A 730 16.06 4.65 -2.63
CA ALA A 730 16.11 3.19 -2.87
C ALA A 730 16.59 2.29 -1.72
N ARG A 731 16.66 2.78 -0.48
CA ARG A 731 16.84 1.93 0.72
C ARG A 731 15.51 1.76 1.46
N ILE A 732 15.27 0.54 1.97
CA ILE A 732 14.12 0.24 2.84
C ILE A 732 14.55 0.55 4.27
N TYR A 733 13.85 1.46 4.91
CA TYR A 733 14.04 1.81 6.31
C TYR A 733 12.85 1.24 7.09
N SER A 734 13.08 0.25 7.94
CA SER A 734 12.08 -0.25 8.89
C SER A 734 12.22 0.54 10.19
N TRP A 735 11.14 1.14 10.66
CA TRP A 735 11.11 1.86 11.93
C TRP A 735 10.26 1.11 12.95
N SER A 736 10.75 1.07 14.19
CA SER A 736 10.02 0.55 15.35
C SER A 736 10.46 1.35 16.58
N GLY A 737 9.49 1.90 17.30
CA GLY A 737 9.70 2.62 18.56
C GLY A 737 9.65 4.14 18.39
N GLU A 738 8.78 4.78 19.19
CA GLU A 738 8.56 6.24 19.35
C GLU A 738 7.79 7.01 18.26
N ALA A 739 7.80 6.59 16.99
CA ALA A 739 7.13 7.34 15.90
C ALA A 739 5.60 7.17 15.82
N ASP A 740 5.01 6.20 16.54
CA ASP A 740 3.57 5.91 16.55
C ASP A 740 2.88 6.48 17.81
N VAL A 741 1.57 6.71 17.75
CA VAL A 741 0.77 7.29 18.85
C VAL A 741 0.87 6.46 20.13
N GLU A 742 0.94 5.12 20.04
CA GLU A 742 1.18 4.24 21.20
C GLU A 742 2.57 4.50 21.83
N GLY A 743 3.58 4.87 21.02
CA GLY A 743 4.93 5.23 21.46
C GLY A 743 5.01 6.61 22.12
N GLN A 744 4.02 7.48 21.92
CA GLN A 744 4.00 8.85 22.45
C GLN A 744 3.45 8.97 23.88
N ALA A 745 3.32 7.87 24.63
CA ALA A 745 2.74 7.85 25.98
C ALA A 745 3.36 8.91 26.92
N GLY A 746 4.70 9.09 26.88
CA GLY A 746 5.37 10.13 27.68
C GLY A 746 5.01 11.56 27.26
N LEU A 747 4.88 11.82 25.96
CA LEU A 747 4.51 13.13 25.42
C LEU A 747 3.05 13.48 25.73
N GLN A 748 2.17 12.48 25.68
CA GLN A 748 0.77 12.61 26.09
C GLN A 748 0.64 12.90 27.59
N THR A 749 1.46 12.24 28.42
CA THR A 749 1.55 12.52 29.86
C THR A 749 2.00 13.95 30.13
N LEU A 750 3.01 14.47 29.41
CA LEU A 750 3.46 15.87 29.53
C LEU A 750 2.36 16.87 29.14
N LEU A 751 1.66 16.62 28.03
CA LEU A 751 0.54 17.46 27.58
C LEU A 751 -0.61 17.46 28.61
N LEU A 752 -0.93 16.29 29.16
CA LEU A 752 -1.96 16.13 30.18
C LEU A 752 -1.57 16.85 31.48
N ALA A 753 -0.30 16.76 31.91
CA ALA A 753 0.21 17.50 33.07
C ALA A 753 0.09 19.02 32.89
N ALA A 754 0.37 19.53 31.68
CA ALA A 754 0.18 20.95 31.36
C ALA A 754 -1.30 21.38 31.43
N ALA A 755 -2.24 20.48 31.13
CA ALA A 755 -3.68 20.76 31.21
C ALA A 755 -4.25 20.72 32.64
N MET A 756 -3.58 20.06 33.59
CA MET A 756 -4.08 19.91 34.96
C MET A 756 -4.25 21.26 35.70
N PRO A 757 -5.22 21.39 36.62
CA PRO A 757 -5.39 22.61 37.40
C PRO A 757 -4.11 22.96 38.20
N SER A 758 -3.75 24.24 38.27
CA SER A 758 -2.58 24.67 39.05
C SER A 758 -2.85 24.61 40.56
N PRO A 759 -1.93 24.06 41.39
CA PRO A 759 -2.11 23.98 42.83
C PRO A 759 -2.04 25.35 43.57
N SER A 760 -1.56 26.43 42.94
CA SER A 760 -1.31 27.73 43.60
C SER A 760 -2.32 28.86 43.32
N GLY A 761 -3.39 28.67 42.53
CA GLY A 761 -4.56 29.58 42.59
C GLY A 761 -5.31 29.96 41.29
N ARG A 762 -6.54 30.44 41.52
CA ARG A 762 -7.58 31.11 40.67
C ARG A 762 -8.22 30.38 39.47
N ARG A 763 -7.63 29.33 38.87
CA ARG A 763 -8.39 28.48 37.93
C ARG A 763 -8.98 27.29 38.66
N ARG A 764 -10.22 27.42 39.18
CA ARG A 764 -11.07 26.26 39.51
C ARG A 764 -11.52 25.61 38.20
N GLY A 765 -10.64 24.87 37.55
CA GLY A 765 -11.06 23.80 36.64
C GLY A 765 -11.39 22.60 37.51
N ALA A 766 -12.58 22.02 37.35
CA ALA A 766 -12.90 20.73 37.94
C ALA A 766 -11.76 19.74 37.61
N GLY A 767 -11.42 18.85 38.54
CA GLY A 767 -10.57 17.72 38.22
C GLY A 767 -11.15 16.94 37.04
N VAL A 768 -10.41 15.96 36.51
CA VAL A 768 -11.00 15.02 35.55
C VAL A 768 -12.00 14.15 36.31
N GLU A 769 -13.22 14.65 36.49
CA GLU A 769 -14.33 13.79 36.86
C GLU A 769 -14.56 12.85 35.70
N ILE A 770 -14.58 11.54 35.99
CA ILE A 770 -14.93 10.52 35.01
C ILE A 770 -16.43 10.66 34.71
N GLY A 771 -16.75 11.62 33.85
CA GLY A 771 -18.09 11.88 33.38
C GLY A 771 -18.63 10.74 32.52
N GLU A 772 -19.93 10.74 32.28
CA GLU A 772 -20.62 9.71 31.48
C GLU A 772 -20.03 9.55 30.07
N ASP A 773 -19.49 10.61 29.47
CA ASP A 773 -18.89 10.56 28.14
C ASP A 773 -17.52 9.85 28.13
N LEU A 774 -16.68 10.11 29.14
CA LEU A 774 -15.40 9.41 29.30
C LEU A 774 -15.64 7.92 29.61
N LYS A 775 -16.64 7.59 30.45
CA LYS A 775 -17.02 6.19 30.71
C LYS A 775 -17.40 5.46 29.43
N ARG A 776 -18.11 6.11 28.50
CA ARG A 776 -18.49 5.49 27.22
C ARG A 776 -17.28 5.18 26.33
N LEU A 777 -16.23 6.01 26.38
CA LEU A 777 -14.97 5.76 25.65
C LEU A 777 -14.13 4.67 26.31
N LEU A 778 -14.09 4.64 27.65
CA LEU A 778 -13.38 3.62 28.43
C LEU A 778 -14.02 2.23 28.32
N LEU A 779 -15.32 2.17 28.02
CA LEU A 779 -16.12 0.94 28.02
C LEU A 779 -16.62 0.55 26.61
N PRO A 780 -15.73 0.37 25.60
CA PRO A 780 -16.12 -0.19 24.31
C PRO A 780 -16.68 -1.60 24.49
N ARG A 781 -17.43 -2.12 23.51
CA ARG A 781 -18.07 -3.45 23.60
C ARG A 781 -17.09 -4.62 23.52
N ASP A 782 -15.87 -4.37 23.06
CA ASP A 782 -14.83 -5.36 22.80
C ASP A 782 -13.77 -5.35 23.92
N ASP A 783 -13.46 -6.51 24.50
CA ASP A 783 -12.43 -6.65 25.54
C ASP A 783 -11.01 -6.42 25.01
N ARG A 784 -10.72 -6.74 23.75
CA ARG A 784 -9.42 -6.48 23.09
C ARG A 784 -9.13 -4.99 23.07
N THR A 785 -10.09 -4.16 22.66
CA THR A 785 -9.97 -2.69 22.74
C THR A 785 -9.73 -2.24 24.18
N ARG A 786 -10.48 -2.77 25.16
CA ARG A 786 -10.27 -2.41 26.58
C ARG A 786 -8.87 -2.76 27.09
N ARG A 787 -8.32 -3.92 26.68
CA ARG A 787 -6.95 -4.30 27.01
C ARG A 787 -5.93 -3.34 26.41
N ARG A 788 -6.08 -2.97 25.14
CA ARG A 788 -5.22 -1.96 24.52
C ARG A 788 -5.27 -0.62 25.26
N LEU A 789 -6.47 -0.17 25.64
CA LEU A 789 -6.62 1.04 26.46
C LEU A 789 -5.93 0.90 27.83
N LEU A 790 -6.06 -0.24 28.50
CA LEU A 790 -5.37 -0.52 29.78
C LEU A 790 -3.85 -0.51 29.64
N GLU A 791 -3.32 -1.18 28.61
CA GLU A 791 -1.89 -1.22 28.30
C GLU A 791 -1.33 0.19 28.03
N HIS A 792 -2.07 0.99 27.26
CA HIS A 792 -1.67 2.37 26.96
C HIS A 792 -1.75 3.29 28.19
N LEU A 793 -2.82 3.21 28.97
CA LEU A 793 -2.94 3.93 30.24
C LEU A 793 -1.82 3.54 31.22
N ALA A 794 -1.42 2.26 31.25
CA ALA A 794 -0.30 1.79 32.06
C ALA A 794 1.04 2.34 31.54
N ALA A 795 1.23 2.44 30.22
CA ALA A 795 2.40 3.07 29.63
C ALA A 795 2.48 4.57 29.99
N MET A 796 1.36 5.30 29.93
CA MET A 796 1.28 6.70 30.34
C MET A 796 1.58 6.88 31.84
N ARG A 797 1.06 5.99 32.69
CA ARG A 797 1.31 6.00 34.15
C ARG A 797 2.79 5.75 34.44
N LYS A 798 3.38 4.73 33.82
CA LYS A 798 4.81 4.45 33.95
C LYS A 798 5.65 5.64 33.49
N ALA A 799 5.32 6.25 32.35
CA ALA A 799 5.98 7.46 31.89
C ALA A 799 5.84 8.62 32.88
N ALA A 800 4.70 8.72 33.58
CA ALA A 800 4.51 9.74 34.62
C ALA A 800 5.45 9.57 35.82
N GLU A 801 5.79 8.32 36.16
CA GLU A 801 6.73 7.97 37.22
C GLU A 801 8.19 8.17 36.78
N ASP A 802 8.51 7.86 35.53
CA ASP A 802 9.88 7.88 34.99
C ASP A 802 10.35 9.28 34.53
N LEU A 803 9.43 10.19 34.18
CA LEU A 803 9.77 11.51 33.63
C LEU A 803 10.45 12.43 34.68
N PRO A 804 11.63 13.03 34.37
CA PRO A 804 12.30 13.93 35.30
C PRO A 804 11.47 15.19 35.61
N ALA A 805 11.29 15.51 36.90
CA ALA A 805 10.52 16.68 37.35
C ALA A 805 11.00 18.01 36.74
N LYS A 806 12.30 18.14 36.45
CA LYS A 806 12.87 19.28 35.73
C LYS A 806 12.27 19.42 34.33
N ARG A 807 12.26 18.34 33.54
CA ARG A 807 11.72 18.35 32.17
C ARG A 807 10.22 18.63 32.16
N VAL A 808 9.48 18.04 33.10
CA VAL A 808 8.05 18.32 33.26
C VAL A 808 7.82 19.81 33.56
N ALA A 809 8.59 20.40 34.48
CA ALA A 809 8.48 21.82 34.81
C ALA A 809 8.76 22.73 33.59
N GLU A 810 9.80 22.44 32.82
CA GLU A 810 10.18 23.21 31.61
C GLU A 810 9.06 23.18 30.56
N VAL A 811 8.53 21.98 30.25
CA VAL A 811 7.46 21.81 29.25
C VAL A 811 6.17 22.48 29.73
N VAL A 812 5.77 22.27 30.99
CA VAL A 812 4.56 22.88 31.57
C VAL A 812 4.68 24.41 31.56
N ALA A 813 5.84 24.96 31.95
CA ALA A 813 6.07 26.39 31.97
C ALA A 813 6.00 27.02 30.56
N THR A 814 6.43 26.26 29.55
CA THR A 814 6.40 26.63 28.14
C THR A 814 4.96 26.61 27.61
N LEU A 815 4.24 25.52 27.79
CA LEU A 815 2.86 25.35 27.29
C LEU A 815 1.87 26.29 27.97
N ARG A 816 1.99 26.51 29.28
CA ARG A 816 1.09 27.42 30.00
C ARG A 816 1.38 28.90 29.77
N ALA A 817 2.56 29.23 29.25
CA ALA A 817 3.10 30.57 29.33
C ALA A 817 3.06 31.13 30.78
N ASP A 818 3.19 30.25 31.79
CA ASP A 818 3.41 30.58 33.21
C ASP A 818 4.69 29.93 33.78
N ALA A 819 5.16 30.32 34.97
CA ALA A 819 6.29 29.65 35.62
C ALA A 819 5.84 28.34 36.30
N CYS A 820 6.68 27.30 36.24
CA CYS A 820 6.45 26.05 36.95
C CYS A 820 7.75 25.60 37.62
N THR A 821 7.72 25.35 38.92
CA THR A 821 8.86 24.78 39.64
C THR A 821 8.87 23.24 39.56
N PRO A 822 10.02 22.57 39.72
CA PRO A 822 10.07 21.11 39.79
C PRO A 822 9.15 20.51 40.87
N ALA A 823 8.98 21.20 42.01
CA ALA A 823 8.07 20.76 43.07
C ALA A 823 6.59 20.83 42.65
N GLN A 824 6.19 21.89 41.93
CA GLN A 824 4.85 21.98 41.34
C GLN A 824 4.64 20.93 40.26
N ALA A 825 5.68 20.65 39.46
CA ALA A 825 5.63 19.60 38.45
C ALA A 825 5.38 18.21 39.08
N THR A 826 6.05 17.86 40.19
CA THR A 826 5.78 16.59 40.91
C THR A 826 4.32 16.49 41.37
N LEU A 827 3.73 17.57 41.88
CA LEU A 827 2.31 17.59 42.28
C LEU A 827 1.37 17.38 41.09
N LEU A 828 1.64 18.04 39.95
CA LEU A 828 0.86 17.87 38.73
C LEU A 828 0.93 16.43 38.21
N MET A 829 2.11 15.81 38.26
CA MET A 829 2.29 14.41 37.85
C MET A 829 1.57 13.44 38.78
N GLY A 830 1.55 13.71 40.08
CA GLY A 830 0.71 12.95 41.02
C GLY A 830 -0.77 12.99 40.65
N GLU A 831 -1.24 14.13 40.16
CA GLU A 831 -2.64 14.30 39.70
C GLU A 831 -2.93 13.59 38.38
N VAL A 832 -1.95 13.54 37.49
CA VAL A 832 -2.00 12.70 36.30
C VAL A 832 -2.08 11.22 36.69
N VAL A 833 -1.20 10.74 37.56
CA VAL A 833 -1.22 9.34 38.02
C VAL A 833 -2.56 8.97 38.63
N ARG A 834 -3.09 9.78 39.55
CA ARG A 834 -4.42 9.53 40.16
C ARG A 834 -5.54 9.47 39.13
N THR A 835 -5.49 10.32 38.11
CA THR A 835 -6.49 10.33 37.02
C THR A 835 -6.40 9.05 36.17
N LEU A 836 -5.18 8.64 35.82
CA LEU A 836 -4.94 7.44 35.02
C LEU A 836 -5.35 6.17 35.79
N GLU A 837 -5.02 6.09 37.07
CA GLU A 837 -5.44 4.97 37.95
C GLU A 837 -6.96 4.88 38.07
N ALA A 838 -7.65 6.01 38.21
CA ALA A 838 -9.11 6.03 38.24
C ALA A 838 -9.71 5.51 36.92
N CYS A 839 -9.13 5.88 35.77
CA CYS A 839 -9.57 5.37 34.47
C CYS A 839 -9.31 3.86 34.33
N GLN A 840 -8.14 3.38 34.78
CA GLN A 840 -7.80 1.96 34.79
C GLN A 840 -8.79 1.16 35.66
N ALA A 841 -9.07 1.65 36.87
CA ALA A 841 -9.99 1.00 37.81
C ALA A 841 -11.41 0.86 37.24
N GLU A 842 -11.91 1.88 36.52
CA GLU A 842 -13.22 1.82 35.86
C GLU A 842 -13.28 0.74 34.76
N ILE A 843 -12.25 0.66 33.90
CA ILE A 843 -12.17 -0.39 32.87
C ILE A 843 -12.07 -1.77 33.54
N GLU A 844 -11.19 -1.92 34.53
CA GLU A 844 -10.99 -3.19 35.25
C GLU A 844 -12.26 -3.65 35.97
N ALA A 845 -13.03 -2.74 36.59
CA ALA A 845 -14.29 -3.06 37.24
C ALA A 845 -15.33 -3.64 36.28
N VAL A 846 -15.45 -3.07 35.07
CA VAL A 846 -16.36 -3.60 34.04
C VAL A 846 -15.86 -4.92 33.49
N ARG A 847 -14.56 -5.05 33.19
CA ARG A 847 -13.98 -6.32 32.74
C ARG A 847 -14.19 -7.42 33.78
N LEU A 848 -14.03 -7.11 35.07
CA LEU A 848 -14.29 -8.03 36.17
C LEU A 848 -15.78 -8.45 36.24
N SER A 849 -16.70 -7.52 36.04
CA SER A 849 -18.13 -7.83 35.98
C SER A 849 -18.48 -8.73 34.80
N GLU A 850 -17.93 -8.44 33.63
CA GLU A 850 -18.17 -9.20 32.41
C GLU A 850 -17.54 -10.59 32.47
N ILE A 851 -16.28 -10.73 32.91
CA ILE A 851 -15.66 -12.05 33.04
C ILE A 851 -16.40 -12.93 34.05
N THR A 852 -16.98 -12.33 35.09
CA THR A 852 -17.81 -13.06 36.06
C THR A 852 -19.07 -13.62 35.38
N ARG A 853 -19.74 -12.82 34.54
CA ARG A 853 -20.95 -13.20 33.80
C ARG A 853 -20.68 -14.06 32.56
N ALA A 854 -19.46 -14.02 32.05
CA ALA A 854 -19.09 -14.70 30.81
C ALA A 854 -19.21 -16.21 30.98
N VAL A 855 -19.91 -16.82 30.01
CA VAL A 855 -20.14 -18.26 29.94
C VAL A 855 -18.95 -18.92 29.24
N ILE A 856 -18.57 -20.10 29.71
CA ILE A 856 -17.52 -20.91 29.08
C ILE A 856 -18.01 -21.40 27.72
N ASP A 857 -17.21 -21.19 26.68
CA ASP A 857 -17.47 -21.63 25.32
C ASP A 857 -17.37 -23.16 25.21
N PRO A 858 -18.49 -23.87 24.99
CA PRO A 858 -18.46 -25.32 24.85
C PRO A 858 -17.76 -25.77 23.56
N ALA A 859 -17.80 -24.96 22.49
CA ALA A 859 -17.13 -25.29 21.23
C ALA A 859 -15.60 -25.24 21.41
N ARG A 860 -15.10 -24.28 22.19
CA ARG A 860 -13.68 -24.20 22.54
C ARG A 860 -13.22 -25.43 23.33
N LEU A 861 -13.98 -25.85 24.34
CA LEU A 861 -13.66 -27.06 25.12
C LEU A 861 -13.71 -28.33 24.24
N ALA A 862 -14.65 -28.39 23.29
CA ALA A 862 -14.72 -29.50 22.33
C ALA A 862 -13.49 -29.57 21.41
N ALA A 863 -12.99 -28.43 20.92
CA ALA A 863 -11.77 -28.38 20.11
C ALA A 863 -10.54 -28.87 20.90
N ILE A 864 -10.45 -28.52 22.19
CA ILE A 864 -9.39 -29.01 23.07
C ILE A 864 -9.54 -30.52 23.31
N ALA A 865 -10.77 -31.00 23.52
CA ALA A 865 -11.04 -32.42 23.69
C ALA A 865 -10.66 -33.24 22.45
N GLU A 866 -10.95 -32.72 21.24
CA GLU A 866 -10.56 -33.33 19.98
C GLU A 866 -9.03 -33.36 19.82
N ALA A 867 -8.35 -32.22 20.03
CA ALA A 867 -6.89 -32.16 19.96
C ALA A 867 -6.23 -33.10 20.98
N ALA A 868 -6.71 -33.10 22.22
CA ALA A 868 -6.25 -33.99 23.28
C ALA A 868 -6.49 -35.48 22.97
N GLY A 869 -7.60 -35.81 22.32
CA GLY A 869 -7.98 -37.19 21.98
C GLY A 869 -7.31 -37.76 20.74
N ARG A 870 -6.81 -36.89 19.84
CA ARG A 870 -6.30 -37.24 18.51
C ARG A 870 -5.18 -38.28 18.54
N THR A 871 -4.16 -38.05 19.36
CA THR A 871 -2.97 -38.93 19.43
C THR A 871 -2.89 -39.74 20.71
N ALA A 872 -3.64 -39.38 21.75
CA ALA A 872 -3.49 -39.98 23.08
C ALA A 872 -3.71 -41.50 23.15
N PHE A 873 -4.60 -42.02 22.30
CA PHE A 873 -4.91 -43.46 22.21
C PHE A 873 -4.59 -44.03 20.81
N SER A 874 -3.78 -43.33 20.01
CA SER A 874 -3.42 -43.74 18.66
C SER A 874 -2.36 -44.84 18.66
N LYS A 875 -2.54 -45.88 17.83
CA LYS A 875 -1.50 -46.90 17.62
C LYS A 875 -0.33 -46.40 16.78
N ALA A 876 -0.54 -45.41 15.93
CA ALA A 876 0.51 -44.87 15.06
C ALA A 876 1.34 -43.79 15.75
N GLU A 877 0.67 -42.91 16.51
CA GLU A 877 1.26 -41.66 17.01
C GLU A 877 1.22 -41.53 18.54
N GLY A 878 0.64 -42.51 19.25
CA GLY A 878 0.58 -42.52 20.71
C GLY A 878 1.92 -42.80 21.38
N ALA A 879 2.03 -42.48 22.66
CA ALA A 879 3.23 -42.78 23.45
C ALA A 879 3.19 -44.20 24.04
N PHE A 880 4.37 -44.77 24.33
CA PHE A 880 4.50 -46.11 24.91
C PHE A 880 3.74 -46.19 26.26
N PRO A 881 2.87 -47.20 26.50
CA PRO A 881 2.82 -48.48 25.79
C PRO A 881 1.76 -48.58 24.68
N VAL A 882 0.96 -47.54 24.43
CA VAL A 882 -0.24 -47.62 23.57
C VAL A 882 0.02 -48.21 22.18
N PRO A 883 1.07 -47.82 21.43
CA PRO A 883 1.36 -48.41 20.11
C PRO A 883 1.59 -49.93 20.11
N LEU A 884 2.10 -50.48 21.22
CA LEU A 884 2.43 -51.91 21.34
C LEU A 884 1.26 -52.77 21.80
N ILE A 885 0.16 -52.17 22.26
CA ILE A 885 -1.02 -52.90 22.69
C ILE A 885 -1.66 -53.56 21.46
N GLY A 886 -2.03 -54.84 21.60
CA GLY A 886 -2.63 -55.63 20.53
C GLY A 886 -3.83 -54.93 19.91
N GLU A 887 -4.79 -54.56 20.75
CA GLU A 887 -6.03 -53.90 20.33
C GLU A 887 -6.39 -52.72 21.26
N VAL A 888 -6.81 -51.60 20.69
CA VAL A 888 -7.39 -50.45 21.42
C VAL A 888 -8.87 -50.37 21.05
N ARG A 889 -9.75 -50.63 22.02
CA ARG A 889 -11.21 -50.63 21.81
C ARG A 889 -11.83 -49.41 22.45
N PHE A 890 -12.80 -48.83 21.77
CA PHE A 890 -13.59 -47.73 22.31
C PHE A 890 -14.94 -48.24 22.79
N VAL A 891 -15.17 -48.19 24.10
CA VAL A 891 -16.35 -48.76 24.77
C VAL A 891 -17.23 -47.67 25.39
N HIS A 892 -18.47 -47.98 25.70
CA HIS A 892 -19.39 -47.07 26.42
C HIS A 892 -19.56 -47.44 27.90
N ASP A 893 -18.81 -48.42 28.39
CA ASP A 893 -18.78 -48.84 29.80
C ASP A 893 -18.20 -47.72 30.69
N ASP A 894 -18.68 -47.61 31.92
CA ASP A 894 -18.07 -46.74 32.92
C ASP A 894 -16.76 -47.33 33.45
N LEU A 895 -15.64 -46.72 33.07
CA LEU A 895 -14.29 -47.17 33.42
C LEU A 895 -13.65 -46.27 34.49
N SER A 896 -12.46 -46.67 34.96
CA SER A 896 -11.69 -45.87 35.94
C SER A 896 -11.20 -44.57 35.32
N SER A 897 -11.68 -43.43 35.84
CA SER A 897 -11.35 -42.11 35.29
C SER A 897 -10.00 -41.58 35.79
N TYR A 898 -9.19 -41.08 34.87
CA TYR A 898 -8.01 -40.25 35.11
C TYR A 898 -8.34 -38.81 34.78
N ARG A 899 -7.81 -37.88 35.57
CA ARG A 899 -8.03 -36.45 35.38
C ARG A 899 -6.69 -35.71 35.37
N TYR A 900 -6.42 -35.02 34.28
CA TYR A 900 -5.36 -34.03 34.19
C TYR A 900 -5.97 -32.65 34.47
N ARG A 901 -5.35 -31.87 35.37
CA ARG A 901 -5.82 -30.53 35.73
C ARG A 901 -4.75 -29.51 35.39
N PHE A 902 -5.14 -28.49 34.65
CA PHE A 902 -4.28 -27.37 34.26
C PHE A 902 -4.87 -26.05 34.73
N LEU A 903 -4.12 -25.28 35.52
CA LEU A 903 -4.54 -23.96 35.99
C LEU A 903 -4.30 -22.93 34.88
N THR A 904 -5.33 -22.15 34.55
CA THR A 904 -5.31 -21.19 33.43
C THR A 904 -6.26 -20.02 33.68
N GLN A 905 -6.28 -19.03 32.78
CA GLN A 905 -7.19 -17.90 32.86
C GLN A 905 -8.56 -18.25 32.26
N LYS A 906 -9.63 -17.90 32.98
CA LYS A 906 -11.03 -18.08 32.54
C LYS A 906 -11.30 -17.35 31.22
N ALA A 907 -10.75 -16.14 31.07
CA ALA A 907 -10.98 -15.25 29.92
C ALA A 907 -10.70 -15.89 28.54
N ARG A 908 -9.81 -16.89 28.49
CA ARG A 908 -9.42 -17.60 27.24
C ARG A 908 -10.48 -18.60 26.75
N TYR A 909 -11.40 -19.00 27.63
CA TYR A 909 -12.39 -20.04 27.37
C TYR A 909 -13.81 -19.50 27.39
N THR A 910 -14.03 -18.18 27.37
CA THR A 910 -15.37 -17.58 27.37
C THR A 910 -15.91 -17.35 25.96
N GLN A 911 -17.23 -17.13 25.83
CA GLN A 911 -17.87 -16.70 24.59
C GLN A 911 -18.52 -15.30 24.76
N PRO A 912 -18.07 -14.26 24.02
CA PRO A 912 -16.86 -14.22 23.19
C PRO A 912 -15.57 -14.36 24.02
N PRO A 913 -14.42 -14.73 23.40
CA PRO A 913 -13.16 -14.83 24.11
C PRO A 913 -12.73 -13.45 24.60
N MET A 914 -12.46 -13.32 25.91
CA MET A 914 -11.99 -12.08 26.51
C MET A 914 -10.45 -12.01 26.55
N GLU A 915 -9.77 -13.12 26.40
CA GLU A 915 -8.31 -13.18 26.21
C GLU A 915 -8.00 -14.07 25.02
N GLU A 916 -6.96 -13.69 24.26
CA GLU A 916 -6.55 -14.52 23.12
C GLU A 916 -5.95 -15.84 23.63
N PRO A 917 -6.36 -16.98 23.02
CA PRO A 917 -5.73 -18.24 23.33
C PRO A 917 -4.27 -18.25 22.86
N VAL A 918 -3.45 -19.05 23.54
CA VAL A 918 -2.05 -19.24 23.13
C VAL A 918 -2.02 -19.93 21.76
N SER A 919 -1.22 -19.41 20.82
CA SER A 919 -1.21 -19.84 19.42
C SER A 919 -0.99 -21.35 19.23
N ASN A 920 -0.21 -22.00 20.10
CA ASN A 920 0.07 -23.43 20.08
C ASN A 920 -0.66 -24.24 21.17
N GLU A 921 -1.73 -23.71 21.76
CA GLU A 921 -2.43 -24.37 22.87
C GLU A 921 -2.94 -25.78 22.50
N LEU A 922 -3.49 -25.96 21.30
CA LEU A 922 -4.04 -27.24 20.88
C LEU A 922 -2.96 -28.31 20.73
N GLU A 923 -1.80 -27.96 20.16
CA GLU A 923 -0.64 -28.85 20.05
C GLU A 923 -0.10 -29.23 21.43
N TRP A 924 -0.10 -28.27 22.37
CA TRP A 924 0.31 -28.53 23.74
C TRP A 924 -0.62 -29.52 24.45
N TRP A 925 -1.95 -29.38 24.30
CA TRP A 925 -2.92 -30.33 24.84
C TRP A 925 -2.78 -31.72 24.23
N GLU A 926 -2.60 -31.80 22.91
CA GLU A 926 -2.36 -33.05 22.19
C GLU A 926 -1.12 -33.79 22.76
N GLY A 927 0.02 -33.11 22.84
CA GLY A 927 1.26 -33.70 23.37
C GLY A 927 1.16 -34.08 24.85
N THR A 928 0.56 -33.23 25.67
CA THR A 928 0.43 -33.45 27.12
C THR A 928 -0.48 -34.65 27.44
N LEU A 929 -1.63 -34.75 26.77
CA LEU A 929 -2.55 -35.86 27.00
C LEU A 929 -2.03 -37.17 26.42
N ARG A 930 -1.24 -37.13 25.34
CA ARG A 930 -0.54 -38.31 24.82
C ARG A 930 0.37 -38.96 25.86
N GLU A 931 1.22 -38.18 26.51
CA GLU A 931 2.12 -38.70 27.56
C GLU A 931 1.33 -39.16 28.81
N PHE A 932 0.29 -38.41 29.20
CA PHE A 932 -0.50 -38.73 30.39
C PHE A 932 -1.39 -39.97 30.20
N ALA A 933 -1.96 -40.18 29.02
CA ALA A 933 -2.72 -41.39 28.67
C ALA A 933 -1.84 -42.63 28.66
N ALA A 934 -0.64 -42.53 28.05
CA ALA A 934 0.33 -43.59 28.03
C ALA A 934 0.81 -43.98 29.44
N ALA A 935 1.03 -42.99 30.30
CA ALA A 935 1.33 -43.19 31.72
C ALA A 935 0.24 -43.97 32.46
N ALA A 936 -1.02 -43.57 32.25
CA ALA A 936 -2.16 -44.21 32.87
C ALA A 936 -2.33 -45.67 32.38
N ALA A 937 -2.16 -45.92 31.07
CA ALA A 937 -2.21 -47.25 30.50
C ALA A 937 -1.11 -48.16 31.08
N PHE A 938 0.12 -47.65 31.21
CA PHE A 938 1.20 -48.39 31.86
C PHE A 938 0.91 -48.67 33.34
N ARG A 939 0.30 -47.72 34.05
CA ARG A 939 -0.08 -47.90 35.45
C ARG A 939 -1.13 -49.00 35.63
N GLU A 940 -2.15 -49.06 34.77
CA GLU A 940 -3.16 -50.13 34.82
C GLU A 940 -2.56 -51.49 34.46
N LEU A 941 -1.63 -51.53 33.50
CA LEU A 941 -0.89 -52.74 33.16
C LEU A 941 -0.15 -53.32 34.38
N ILE A 942 0.56 -52.50 35.15
CA ILE A 942 1.35 -52.97 36.30
C ILE A 942 0.55 -53.15 37.59
N LYS A 943 -0.60 -52.46 37.75
CA LYS A 943 -1.45 -52.56 38.95
C LYS A 943 -2.03 -53.97 39.12
N GLY A 944 -2.35 -54.64 38.02
CA GLY A 944 -2.79 -56.03 38.03
C GLY A 944 -1.65 -57.05 38.11
N ALA A 945 -0.40 -56.65 37.87
CA ALA A 945 0.73 -57.56 37.82
C ALA A 945 1.13 -58.08 39.21
N ALA A 946 1.33 -59.40 39.31
CA ALA A 946 1.95 -60.06 40.45
C ALA A 946 3.39 -60.44 40.08
N PRO A 947 4.31 -59.46 39.93
CA PRO A 947 5.61 -59.73 39.37
C PRO A 947 6.50 -60.50 40.33
N VAL A 948 7.37 -61.33 39.78
CA VAL A 948 8.52 -61.85 40.52
C VAL A 948 9.45 -60.68 40.83
N ARG A 949 9.62 -60.40 42.13
CA ARG A 949 10.40 -59.25 42.59
C ARG A 949 11.86 -59.64 42.82
N ARG A 950 12.78 -58.85 42.26
CA ARG A 950 14.22 -58.94 42.50
C ARG A 950 14.75 -57.57 42.92
N ALA A 951 15.63 -57.54 43.91
CA ALA A 951 16.26 -56.31 44.42
C ALA A 951 17.80 -56.43 44.37
N PRO A 952 18.40 -56.44 43.16
CA PRO A 952 19.84 -56.55 42.99
C PRO A 952 20.61 -55.40 43.66
N ARG A 953 21.73 -55.72 44.31
CA ARG A 953 22.60 -54.73 45.01
C ARG A 953 23.82 -54.30 44.20
N SER A 954 24.09 -54.95 43.07
CA SER A 954 25.22 -54.64 42.19
C SER A 954 24.84 -54.78 40.71
N ALA A 955 25.61 -54.12 39.83
CA ALA A 955 25.40 -54.16 38.38
C ALA A 955 25.44 -55.60 37.81
N ALA A 956 26.32 -56.46 38.33
CA ALA A 956 26.39 -57.87 37.94
C ALA A 956 25.16 -58.67 38.41
N SER A 957 24.66 -58.42 39.63
CA SER A 957 23.42 -59.06 40.11
C SER A 957 22.17 -58.57 39.38
N TYR A 958 22.17 -57.31 38.93
CA TYR A 958 21.11 -56.74 38.10
C TYR A 958 21.09 -57.38 36.71
N TRP A 959 22.26 -57.50 36.07
CA TRP A 959 22.37 -58.18 34.78
C TRP A 959 21.92 -59.64 34.85
N ARG A 960 22.28 -60.35 35.92
CA ARG A 960 21.82 -61.73 36.15
C ARG A 960 20.30 -61.81 36.31
N ALA A 961 19.70 -60.95 37.14
CA ALA A 961 18.25 -60.90 37.34
C ALA A 961 17.51 -60.53 36.05
N LEU A 962 18.09 -59.66 35.22
CA LEU A 962 17.52 -59.29 33.92
C LEU A 962 17.54 -60.46 32.94
N LYS A 963 18.66 -61.21 32.85
CA LYS A 963 18.74 -62.43 32.02
C LYS A 963 17.79 -63.52 32.48
N GLU A 964 17.68 -63.74 33.79
CA GLU A 964 16.73 -64.68 34.39
C GLU A 964 15.29 -64.32 34.02
N ALA A 965 14.93 -63.03 34.14
CA ALA A 965 13.61 -62.54 33.78
C ALA A 965 13.30 -62.68 32.28
N VAL A 966 14.25 -62.35 31.40
CA VAL A 966 14.09 -62.47 29.94
C VAL A 966 13.98 -63.94 29.53
N ALA A 967 14.79 -64.84 30.09
CA ALA A 967 14.70 -66.27 29.83
C ALA A 967 13.36 -66.84 30.29
N ALA A 968 12.90 -66.48 31.49
CA ALA A 968 11.61 -66.94 32.03
C ALA A 968 10.41 -66.52 31.17
N VAL A 969 10.46 -65.34 30.54
CA VAL A 969 9.41 -64.90 29.60
C VAL A 969 9.48 -65.69 28.30
N ARG A 970 10.68 -65.94 27.75
CA ARG A 970 10.85 -66.76 26.54
C ARG A 970 10.45 -68.23 26.75
N ASP A 971 10.76 -68.80 27.92
CA ASP A 971 10.41 -70.18 28.28
C ASP A 971 8.89 -70.36 28.41
N ALA A 972 8.15 -69.28 28.69
CA ALA A 972 6.69 -69.24 28.66
C ALA A 972 6.11 -69.10 27.24
N GLY A 973 6.95 -69.03 26.20
CA GLY A 973 6.55 -68.87 24.81
C GLY A 973 6.16 -67.42 24.43
N GLU A 974 6.52 -66.43 25.24
CA GLU A 974 6.21 -65.02 25.03
C GLU A 974 7.45 -64.23 24.55
N ASP A 975 7.24 -63.15 23.78
CA ASP A 975 8.28 -62.25 23.32
C ASP A 975 8.64 -61.24 24.43
N PRO A 976 9.83 -61.30 25.06
CA PRO A 976 10.17 -60.40 26.15
C PRO A 976 10.31 -58.94 25.68
N ILE A 977 9.77 -58.02 26.46
CA ILE A 977 10.01 -56.59 26.40
C ILE A 977 10.57 -56.11 27.74
N ILE A 978 11.54 -55.21 27.68
CA ILE A 978 12.15 -54.61 28.87
C ILE A 978 11.64 -53.17 28.96
N VAL A 979 11.03 -52.81 30.08
CA VAL A 979 10.57 -51.45 30.33
C VAL A 979 11.38 -50.85 31.47
N ARG A 980 12.18 -49.83 31.16
CA ARG A 980 12.96 -49.09 32.15
C ARG A 980 12.29 -47.76 32.48
N GLY A 981 12.81 -47.10 33.51
CA GLY A 981 12.41 -45.75 33.89
C GLY A 981 12.78 -44.71 32.82
N GLY A 982 13.14 -43.50 33.26
CA GLY A 982 13.70 -42.50 32.35
C GLY A 982 14.97 -43.00 31.64
N ARG A 983 15.41 -42.30 30.58
CA ARG A 983 16.57 -42.71 29.78
C ARG A 983 17.90 -42.85 30.55
N ALA A 984 17.99 -42.26 31.74
CA ALA A 984 19.14 -42.38 32.65
C ALA A 984 19.01 -43.52 33.68
N GLU A 985 17.86 -44.22 33.72
CA GLU A 985 17.55 -45.25 34.70
C GLU A 985 17.46 -46.65 34.07
N PRO A 986 17.94 -47.70 34.75
CA PRO A 986 18.91 -47.65 35.86
C PRO A 986 20.26 -47.07 35.43
N ALA A 987 20.95 -46.39 36.34
CA ALA A 987 22.27 -45.78 36.09
C ALA A 987 23.31 -46.79 35.56
N TRP A 988 23.20 -48.08 35.94
CA TRP A 988 24.06 -49.14 35.40
C TRP A 988 23.81 -49.38 33.91
N LEU A 989 22.55 -49.40 33.47
CA LEU A 989 22.19 -49.62 32.08
C LEU A 989 22.53 -48.40 31.21
N ALA A 990 22.29 -47.19 31.71
CA ALA A 990 22.72 -45.96 31.05
C ALA A 990 24.26 -45.90 30.91
N GLY A 991 25.00 -46.31 31.95
CA GLY A 991 26.46 -46.41 31.92
C GLY A 991 26.99 -47.45 30.93
N TRP A 992 26.28 -48.57 30.73
CA TRP A 992 26.65 -49.58 29.72
C TRP A 992 26.34 -49.17 28.28
N HIS A 993 25.36 -48.30 28.07
CA HIS A 993 24.96 -47.84 26.74
C HIS A 993 25.84 -46.70 26.21
N TYR A 994 26.27 -45.77 27.07
CA TYR A 994 26.99 -44.56 26.68
C TYR A 994 28.46 -44.48 27.14
N ASP A 995 28.98 -45.53 27.80
CA ASP A 995 30.40 -45.68 28.22
C ASP A 995 30.96 -44.55 29.13
N PHE A 996 30.10 -43.82 29.84
CA PHE A 996 30.47 -42.60 30.57
C PHE A 996 31.31 -42.78 31.85
N ASP A 997 31.52 -44.01 32.37
CA ASP A 997 31.84 -44.16 33.81
C ASP A 997 32.82 -45.30 34.18
N GLY A 998 33.52 -45.91 33.20
CA GLY A 998 34.53 -46.95 33.47
C GLY A 998 34.02 -48.22 34.19
N LYS A 999 32.70 -48.40 34.31
CA LYS A 999 32.08 -49.58 34.92
C LYS A 999 32.19 -50.75 33.95
N LYS A 1000 32.82 -51.87 34.38
CA LYS A 1000 32.95 -53.10 33.57
C LYS A 1000 31.59 -53.54 33.01
N ARG A 1001 31.40 -53.33 31.72
CA ARG A 1001 30.28 -53.87 30.93
C ARG A 1001 30.31 -55.40 31.01
N PRO A 1002 29.17 -56.09 31.19
CA PRO A 1002 29.14 -57.54 31.12
C PRO A 1002 29.66 -58.03 29.75
N PRO A 1003 30.54 -59.05 29.71
CA PRO A 1003 31.17 -59.49 28.47
C PRO A 1003 30.19 -60.10 27.47
N ASP A 1004 29.02 -60.55 27.94
CA ASP A 1004 27.94 -61.14 27.16
C ASP A 1004 26.81 -60.16 26.79
N LEU A 1005 26.98 -58.85 27.05
CA LEU A 1005 25.99 -57.82 26.75
C LEU A 1005 26.21 -57.20 25.37
N ARG A 1006 25.26 -57.40 24.46
CA ARG A 1006 25.13 -56.72 23.15
C ARG A 1006 23.99 -55.69 23.22
N ILE A 1007 24.28 -54.49 22.74
CA ILE A 1007 23.33 -53.39 22.64
C ILE A 1007 23.27 -52.99 21.17
N GLU A 1008 22.09 -53.05 20.56
CA GLU A 1008 21.88 -52.76 19.14
C GLU A 1008 20.73 -51.76 19.00
N GLN A 1009 20.84 -50.82 18.07
CA GLN A 1009 19.73 -49.94 17.71
C GLN A 1009 19.06 -50.45 16.44
N VAL A 1010 17.75 -50.68 16.52
CA VAL A 1010 16.94 -51.12 15.39
C VAL A 1010 15.95 -50.03 15.03
N GLU A 1011 16.05 -49.49 13.82
CA GLU A 1011 15.09 -48.50 13.30
C GLU A 1011 13.70 -49.13 13.10
N GLY A 1012 12.64 -48.34 13.28
CA GLY A 1012 11.26 -48.78 13.03
C GLY A 1012 10.55 -49.52 14.17
N ARG A 1013 11.11 -49.55 15.39
CA ARG A 1013 10.49 -50.18 16.59
C ARG A 1013 9.42 -49.32 17.29
N GLY A 1014 9.12 -48.12 16.78
CA GLY A 1014 8.02 -47.26 17.24
C GLY A 1014 8.34 -46.34 18.43
N PRO A 1015 7.35 -45.54 18.89
CA PRO A 1015 7.53 -44.54 19.95
C PRO A 1015 7.93 -45.16 21.30
N GLY A 1016 8.88 -44.53 22.01
CA GLY A 1016 9.35 -44.96 23.33
C GLY A 1016 10.40 -46.08 23.32
N TYR A 1017 10.78 -46.59 22.15
CA TYR A 1017 11.91 -47.51 21.97
C TYR A 1017 13.24 -46.80 22.19
N ASP A 1018 14.17 -47.46 22.91
CA ASP A 1018 15.52 -46.95 23.11
C ASP A 1018 16.58 -47.79 22.35
N PHE A 1019 16.63 -49.12 22.57
CA PHE A 1019 17.59 -50.07 21.96
C PHE A 1019 17.20 -51.53 22.28
N ASP A 1020 17.86 -52.51 21.65
CA ASP A 1020 17.74 -53.94 21.96
C ASP A 1020 18.88 -54.40 22.89
N LEU A 1021 18.58 -55.23 23.89
CA LEU A 1021 19.54 -55.93 24.75
C LEU A 1021 19.54 -57.42 24.42
N ASN A 1022 20.64 -57.91 23.85
CA ASN A 1022 20.75 -59.31 23.39
C ASN A 1022 19.52 -59.75 22.55
N GLY A 1023 19.08 -58.88 21.63
CA GLY A 1023 17.90 -59.08 20.78
C GLY A 1023 16.55 -58.89 21.48
N THR A 1024 16.51 -58.32 22.69
CA THR A 1024 15.28 -58.03 23.45
C THR A 1024 15.02 -56.51 23.49
N PRO A 1025 13.90 -56.01 22.97
CA PRO A 1025 13.67 -54.57 22.86
C PRO A 1025 13.45 -53.90 24.23
N VAL A 1026 14.07 -52.74 24.39
CA VAL A 1026 13.98 -51.88 25.58
C VAL A 1026 13.15 -50.64 25.27
N TYR A 1027 12.14 -50.39 26.10
CA TYR A 1027 11.31 -49.20 26.06
C TYR A 1027 11.49 -48.39 27.34
N SER A 1028 11.34 -47.06 27.25
CA SER A 1028 11.35 -46.16 28.40
C SER A 1028 9.94 -45.73 28.78
N SER A 1029 9.65 -45.72 30.08
CA SER A 1029 8.45 -45.12 30.65
C SER A 1029 8.81 -44.40 31.95
N PRO A 1030 8.43 -43.11 32.13
CA PRO A 1030 8.73 -42.39 33.36
C PRO A 1030 8.03 -42.95 34.63
N TRP A 1031 7.14 -43.94 34.47
CA TRP A 1031 6.23 -44.43 35.51
C TRP A 1031 6.58 -45.81 36.07
N THR A 1032 7.77 -46.35 35.79
CA THR A 1032 8.19 -47.68 36.28
C THR A 1032 8.55 -47.73 37.77
N GLY A 1033 8.85 -46.57 38.37
CA GLY A 1033 9.16 -46.40 39.80
C GLY A 1033 10.43 -47.14 40.24
N ALA A 1034 11.61 -46.57 39.97
CA ALA A 1034 12.94 -47.09 40.37
C ALA A 1034 13.11 -48.61 40.17
N ALA A 1035 12.49 -49.12 39.11
CA ALA A 1035 12.51 -50.53 38.78
C ALA A 1035 12.48 -50.69 37.26
N THR A 1036 13.14 -51.74 36.81
CA THR A 1036 13.03 -52.26 35.45
C THR A 1036 12.00 -53.37 35.46
N TRP A 1037 11.06 -53.31 34.53
CA TRP A 1037 10.05 -54.34 34.33
C TRP A 1037 10.43 -55.20 33.13
N VAL A 1038 10.21 -56.51 33.24
CA VAL A 1038 10.31 -57.43 32.10
C VAL A 1038 8.98 -58.14 31.98
N LEU A 1039 8.36 -58.05 30.81
CA LEU A 1039 7.01 -58.53 30.51
C LEU A 1039 7.06 -59.25 29.15
N GLY A 1040 6.13 -60.15 28.86
CA GLY A 1040 5.89 -60.56 27.47
C GLY A 1040 5.11 -59.49 26.71
N ARG A 1041 5.39 -59.33 25.41
CA ARG A 1041 4.65 -58.43 24.51
C ARG A 1041 3.17 -58.79 24.48
N GLU A 1042 2.88 -60.09 24.56
CA GLU A 1042 1.56 -60.71 24.59
C GLU A 1042 0.77 -60.32 25.86
N THR A 1043 1.45 -59.81 26.90
CA THR A 1043 0.79 -59.25 28.08
C THR A 1043 0.01 -57.97 27.74
N LEU A 1044 0.40 -57.25 26.68
CA LEU A 1044 -0.25 -56.02 26.18
C LEU A 1044 -1.43 -56.37 25.24
N ARG A 1045 -2.52 -56.93 25.77
CA ARG A 1045 -3.61 -57.50 24.95
C ARG A 1045 -4.63 -56.46 24.46
N VAL A 1046 -5.47 -55.94 25.35
CA VAL A 1046 -6.55 -54.99 24.99
C VAL A 1046 -6.55 -53.79 25.92
N LEU A 1047 -6.63 -52.58 25.37
CA LEU A 1047 -6.92 -51.34 26.09
C LEU A 1047 -8.33 -50.88 25.74
N ASP A 1048 -9.24 -50.98 26.69
CA ASP A 1048 -10.57 -50.38 26.56
C ASP A 1048 -10.49 -48.90 26.97
N VAL A 1049 -10.95 -48.03 26.09
CA VAL A 1049 -11.03 -46.57 26.29
C VAL A 1049 -12.50 -46.18 26.26
N GLN A 1050 -12.97 -45.51 27.31
CA GLN A 1050 -14.36 -45.06 27.37
C GLN A 1050 -14.61 -43.90 26.39
N LYS A 1051 -15.68 -44.00 25.59
CA LYS A 1051 -16.22 -42.89 24.80
C LYS A 1051 -17.24 -42.12 25.63
N PHE A 1052 -17.00 -40.82 25.80
CA PHE A 1052 -17.94 -39.93 26.47
C PHE A 1052 -19.10 -39.57 25.54
N GLN A 1053 -20.12 -38.88 26.08
CA GLN A 1053 -21.33 -38.50 25.35
C GLN A 1053 -21.05 -37.67 24.07
N SER A 1054 -19.91 -36.98 24.00
CA SER A 1054 -19.43 -36.25 22.82
C SER A 1054 -18.88 -37.15 21.70
N GLY A 1055 -18.82 -38.47 21.90
CA GLY A 1055 -18.19 -39.43 20.99
C GLY A 1055 -16.65 -39.43 21.04
N GLN A 1056 -16.06 -38.49 21.79
CA GLN A 1056 -14.61 -38.35 21.97
C GLN A 1056 -14.10 -39.24 23.13
N PRO A 1057 -12.85 -39.71 23.09
CA PRO A 1057 -12.23 -40.50 24.15
C PRO A 1057 -11.73 -39.65 25.34
N VAL A 1058 -11.76 -38.32 25.20
CA VAL A 1058 -11.40 -37.36 26.24
C VAL A 1058 -12.57 -36.40 26.43
N ALA A 1059 -12.97 -36.18 27.68
CA ALA A 1059 -13.90 -35.14 28.08
C ALA A 1059 -13.13 -33.98 28.69
N VAL A 1060 -13.40 -32.75 28.23
CA VAL A 1060 -12.76 -31.55 28.76
C VAL A 1060 -13.82 -30.66 29.38
N THR A 1061 -13.61 -30.30 30.64
CA THR A 1061 -14.48 -29.39 31.39
C THR A 1061 -13.68 -28.26 31.99
N PHE A 1062 -14.30 -27.09 32.19
CA PHE A 1062 -13.69 -25.98 32.90
C PHE A 1062 -14.29 -25.87 34.31
N GLU A 1063 -13.44 -25.95 35.32
CA GLU A 1063 -13.79 -25.73 36.74
C GLU A 1063 -13.34 -24.31 37.14
N PRO A 1064 -14.25 -23.34 37.32
CA PRO A 1064 -13.88 -21.99 37.76
C PRO A 1064 -13.20 -22.04 39.14
N ASP A 1065 -12.22 -21.17 39.37
CA ASP A 1065 -11.64 -21.01 40.69
C ASP A 1065 -12.56 -20.15 41.57
N THR A 1066 -12.94 -20.66 42.74
CA THR A 1066 -13.81 -19.94 43.69
C THR A 1066 -13.09 -18.81 44.42
N ALA A 1067 -11.75 -18.84 44.45
CA ALA A 1067 -10.94 -17.82 45.12
C ALA A 1067 -10.48 -16.69 44.18
N ASP A 1068 -10.43 -16.94 42.87
CA ASP A 1068 -9.98 -15.98 41.86
C ASP A 1068 -10.82 -16.11 40.59
N VAL A 1069 -11.73 -15.15 40.37
CA VAL A 1069 -12.67 -15.16 39.23
C VAL A 1069 -12.00 -15.09 37.87
N TRP A 1070 -10.73 -14.68 37.80
CA TRP A 1070 -9.93 -14.67 36.57
C TRP A 1070 -9.35 -16.04 36.24
N LYS A 1071 -9.34 -16.97 37.19
CA LYS A 1071 -8.71 -18.28 37.03
C LYS A 1071 -9.72 -19.40 37.01
N GLY A 1072 -9.29 -20.51 36.45
CA GLY A 1072 -9.96 -21.78 36.60
C GLY A 1072 -9.06 -22.91 36.15
N ARG A 1073 -9.58 -24.13 36.23
CA ARG A 1073 -8.88 -25.34 35.86
C ARG A 1073 -9.56 -25.94 34.65
N VAL A 1074 -8.81 -26.11 33.57
CA VAL A 1074 -9.23 -27.00 32.50
C VAL A 1074 -8.91 -28.42 32.97
N VAL A 1075 -9.94 -29.26 33.01
CA VAL A 1075 -9.86 -30.65 33.44
C VAL A 1075 -10.10 -31.52 32.23
N ALA A 1076 -9.04 -32.18 31.75
CA ALA A 1076 -9.13 -33.22 30.74
C ALA A 1076 -9.25 -34.57 31.45
N ALA A 1077 -10.35 -35.27 31.20
CA ALA A 1077 -10.65 -36.55 31.79
C ALA A 1077 -10.73 -37.63 30.69
N PHE A 1078 -10.16 -38.79 30.97
CA PHE A 1078 -10.36 -40.00 30.18
C PHE A 1078 -10.48 -41.20 31.10
N ALA A 1079 -11.09 -42.27 30.65
CA ALA A 1079 -11.22 -43.49 31.44
C ALA A 1079 -10.78 -44.70 30.63
N ILE A 1080 -9.98 -45.55 31.27
CA ILE A 1080 -9.36 -46.70 30.62
C ILE A 1080 -9.39 -47.93 31.51
N ARG A 1081 -9.37 -49.10 30.88
CA ARG A 1081 -9.18 -50.41 31.51
C ARG A 1081 -8.22 -51.22 30.65
N MET A 1082 -7.18 -51.75 31.28
CA MET A 1082 -6.23 -52.65 30.63
C MET A 1082 -6.61 -54.10 30.90
N ASP A 1083 -6.92 -54.84 29.84
CA ASP A 1083 -7.10 -56.29 29.88
C ASP A 1083 -5.80 -56.95 29.41
N ARG A 1084 -5.14 -57.64 30.35
CA ARG A 1084 -3.75 -58.09 30.23
C ARG A 1084 -3.66 -59.60 30.05
N GLY A 1085 -2.61 -60.05 29.37
CA GLY A 1085 -2.26 -61.47 29.33
C GLY A 1085 -1.84 -62.02 30.70
N THR A 1086 -1.92 -63.34 30.88
CA THR A 1086 -1.51 -64.05 32.11
C THR A 1086 -0.01 -64.37 32.17
N GLY A 1087 0.79 -63.75 31.30
CA GLY A 1087 2.21 -64.00 31.15
C GLY A 1087 3.07 -63.69 32.38
N PRO A 1088 4.27 -64.28 32.48
CA PRO A 1088 5.21 -63.98 33.54
C PRO A 1088 5.63 -62.51 33.50
N SER A 1089 5.58 -61.84 34.65
CA SER A 1089 6.06 -60.47 34.81
C SER A 1089 7.12 -60.39 35.90
N TRP A 1090 8.13 -59.56 35.69
CA TRP A 1090 9.25 -59.39 36.61
C TRP A 1090 9.44 -57.93 36.94
N ARG A 1091 9.77 -57.66 38.20
CA ARG A 1091 10.09 -56.31 38.68
C ARG A 1091 11.46 -56.34 39.35
N ILE A 1092 12.42 -55.68 38.71
CA ILE A 1092 13.81 -55.62 39.15
C ILE A 1092 14.07 -54.22 39.70
N ALA A 1093 14.09 -54.07 41.02
CA ALA A 1093 14.36 -52.79 41.66
C ALA A 1093 15.82 -52.36 41.45
N HIS A 1094 16.04 -51.05 41.32
CA HIS A 1094 17.37 -50.47 41.25
C HIS A 1094 17.43 -49.17 42.08
N PRO A 1095 18.62 -48.74 42.53
CA PRO A 1095 18.76 -47.46 43.22
C PRO A 1095 18.28 -46.30 42.33
N ARG A 1096 17.58 -45.32 42.91
CA ARG A 1096 17.35 -44.05 42.22
C ARG A 1096 18.68 -43.29 42.13
N PRO A 1097 18.97 -42.60 41.02
CA PRO A 1097 20.03 -41.62 41.00
C PRO A 1097 19.77 -40.58 42.12
N LYS A 1098 20.79 -40.19 42.88
CA LYS A 1098 20.70 -39.01 43.75
C LYS A 1098 20.39 -37.82 42.83
N ALA A 1099 19.29 -37.12 43.06
CA ALA A 1099 18.98 -35.89 42.34
C ALA A 1099 20.20 -34.95 42.43
N ARG A 1100 20.70 -34.51 41.28
CA ARG A 1100 21.65 -33.40 41.19
C ARG A 1100 20.87 -32.11 41.02
#